data_AF-F2E8P2-F1
#
_entry.id   AF-F2E8P2-F1
#
_cell.length_a   1.000
_cell.length_b   1.000
_cell.length_c   1.000
_cell.angle_alpha   90.00
_cell.angle_beta   90.00
_cell.angle_gamma   90.00
#
_symmetry.space_group_name_H-M   'P 1'
#
loop_
_entity.id
_entity.type
_entity.pdbx_description
1 polymer ?
#
loop_
_entity_poly.entity_id
_entity_poly.type
_entity_poly.pdbx_seq_one_letter_code
_entity_poly.pdbx_strand_id
1 'polypeptide(L)'
;CSRPVLPEDPKGFVERRKAYRISRMTIVPSLMEIILPTLEKNISCGYNSLKILVFSGEILSLVLWKRVREIMPETTIINLYGTTEVSGDCTFFDCKDLPAILEHEEITSVPIGFPIANCEVFLMTHAGMADEGEICVSGACLFNGYLAEFLRSNHTEGSEGSTYYKTGDYARRLKAGELVFLGRKDRTVKIYGQRFSLEEIESTLKEHPDVSDAAVTFQSKGSPNYKAYLVFRNNDEIVKGRPQYREVNSSQDIMASIRSWLIKKVPPAMIPSFFLPMKSLPLTSSGKVDYFKLSSLECALEPCEMEQIDSGSGPVNPHLEVIKKAFCDALLVDEVSEFDDFFTLGGNSISAAHAAHKLDIDMRLLYIYPTPSKLLHALVMEHNNSVSPTDEPHPKKGLNGSASIQRLFDSIAANTNDSFHEGKAQINGKRAHYHIAGSYGNGTDGQLSKYPFSPNDRYQASDLNLDTCLKDRNSVMGSQWILNFCLQKKWSIGRSNRFMHDYEGKLLLEDCCSYVSCNKRGYLQELWNIPLDSCVDASPLLVLNNGMMNIFIGSHSHLFLCIDGCNGSVRWSVKLEGRVECSAAITGDFSEVVVGCYKGNIYFHDMLTGKLSWTVQTDGEVKMQPVVDRTKNLIWCGSYDHHLYALNYKDRSCAYKVSCGGSIYGSPAVDMAQNMIYAGCTSGLVTAISLEVPSFRIVWQYEAGAPMFSSLAFDHQSGNVICCLVNGLVIALNSHGTVVWKATVGGPIFAGACVSSALPSQALIPSRDGSLYSFDTASGDLLWSYDAGDPITASAFVDEVLASTPSGSSERFICICTSSGKIRVLGIRTDAEQEKDGYSVQEFTAMDLPGDIFSSPLMVGGRIFVGCRDDRLHCLSIASHP
;
A
#
# COMPACT_ATOMS: atom_id res chain seq x y z
N CYS A 1 -10.32 11.56 14.45
CA CYS A 1 -11.40 10.81 13.79
C CYS A 1 -10.81 9.94 12.71
N SER A 2 -11.20 8.66 12.63
CA SER A 2 -10.84 7.77 11.52
C SER A 2 -11.49 8.28 10.22
N ARG A 3 -10.79 8.14 9.08
CA ARG A 3 -11.46 8.26 7.77
C ARG A 3 -12.49 7.12 7.66
N PRO A 4 -13.70 7.37 7.13
CA PRO A 4 -14.59 6.29 6.73
C PRO A 4 -13.94 5.57 5.55
N VAL A 5 -13.44 4.37 5.79
CA VAL A 5 -13.04 3.44 4.72
C VAL A 5 -14.30 3.11 3.93
N LEU A 6 -14.27 3.34 2.62
CA LEU A 6 -15.33 2.89 1.72
C LEU A 6 -15.49 1.37 1.92
N PRO A 7 -16.71 0.82 2.02
CA PRO A 7 -16.89 -0.58 2.35
C PRO A 7 -16.22 -1.46 1.27
N GLU A 8 -15.17 -2.19 1.65
CA GLU A 8 -14.33 -2.96 0.72
C GLU A 8 -15.05 -4.16 0.05
N ASP A 9 -16.34 -4.34 0.34
CA ASP A 9 -17.21 -5.38 -0.18
C ASP A 9 -18.69 -4.97 0.06
N PRO A 10 -19.58 -5.00 -0.95
CA PRO A 10 -21.01 -4.78 -0.79
C PRO A 10 -21.71 -5.76 0.18
N LYS A 11 -21.23 -7.01 0.35
CA LYS A 11 -21.75 -7.95 1.36
C LYS A 11 -21.32 -7.51 2.77
N GLY A 12 -20.02 -7.31 2.97
CA GLY A 12 -19.41 -6.78 4.21
C GLY A 12 -19.90 -5.39 4.61
N PHE A 13 -20.47 -4.61 3.70
CA PHE A 13 -21.24 -3.41 4.01
C PHE A 13 -22.57 -3.74 4.70
N VAL A 14 -23.36 -4.66 4.14
CA VAL A 14 -24.64 -5.11 4.70
C VAL A 14 -24.42 -5.80 6.05
N GLU A 15 -23.37 -6.59 6.20
CA GLU A 15 -23.01 -7.22 7.47
C GLU A 15 -22.63 -6.17 8.52
N ARG A 16 -21.79 -5.18 8.18
CA ARG A 16 -21.48 -4.04 9.07
C ARG A 16 -22.76 -3.24 9.42
N ARG A 17 -23.68 -3.02 8.47
CA ARG A 17 -24.99 -2.37 8.71
C ARG A 17 -25.83 -3.13 9.75
N LYS A 18 -25.86 -4.46 9.65
CA LYS A 18 -26.61 -5.37 10.53
C LYS A 18 -25.97 -5.50 11.91
N ALA A 19 -24.64 -5.59 11.99
CA ALA A 19 -23.88 -5.69 13.23
C ALA A 19 -23.96 -4.40 14.07
N TYR A 20 -23.71 -3.24 13.45
CA TYR A 20 -23.69 -1.94 14.14
C TYR A 20 -25.06 -1.24 14.18
N ARG A 21 -26.11 -1.84 13.60
CA ARG A 21 -27.50 -1.32 13.56
C ARG A 21 -27.59 0.11 13.02
N ILE A 22 -26.88 0.40 11.92
CA ILE A 22 -26.74 1.76 11.38
C ILE A 22 -28.11 2.37 11.08
N SER A 23 -28.36 3.56 11.64
CA SER A 23 -29.66 4.25 11.63
C SER A 23 -29.69 5.56 10.84
N ARG A 24 -28.53 6.20 10.63
CA ARG A 24 -28.32 7.31 9.69
C ARG A 24 -27.13 6.98 8.78
N MET A 25 -27.24 7.34 7.50
CA MET A 25 -26.21 7.11 6.48
C MET A 25 -26.16 8.30 5.53
N THR A 26 -24.95 8.68 5.08
CA THR A 26 -24.74 9.63 3.97
C THR A 26 -24.02 8.91 2.84
N ILE A 27 -24.46 9.11 1.60
CA ILE A 27 -23.94 8.44 0.40
C ILE A 27 -24.05 9.34 -0.84
N VAL A 28 -23.23 9.08 -1.87
CA VAL A 28 -23.41 9.68 -3.20
C VAL A 28 -24.43 8.86 -4.03
N PRO A 29 -25.28 9.50 -4.86
CA PRO A 29 -26.23 8.83 -5.76
C PRO A 29 -25.65 7.65 -6.55
N SER A 30 -24.50 7.81 -7.22
CA SER A 30 -23.87 6.74 -8.02
C SER A 30 -23.55 5.48 -7.21
N LEU A 31 -23.01 5.64 -6.00
CA LEU A 31 -22.69 4.51 -5.11
C LEU A 31 -23.95 3.81 -4.60
N MET A 32 -25.08 4.52 -4.44
CA MET A 32 -26.36 3.88 -4.12
C MET A 32 -26.84 2.98 -5.27
N GLU A 33 -26.79 3.43 -6.52
CA GLU A 33 -27.22 2.62 -7.68
C GLU A 33 -26.50 1.26 -7.75
N ILE A 34 -25.23 1.21 -7.36
CA ILE A 34 -24.40 0.00 -7.33
C ILE A 34 -24.82 -0.96 -6.19
N ILE A 35 -25.09 -0.45 -4.99
CA ILE A 35 -25.38 -1.29 -3.81
C ILE A 35 -26.87 -1.62 -3.63
N LEU A 36 -27.77 -0.89 -4.28
CA LEU A 36 -29.23 -1.01 -4.09
C LEU A 36 -29.77 -2.43 -4.36
N PRO A 37 -29.35 -3.17 -5.42
CA PRO A 37 -29.79 -4.55 -5.64
C PRO A 37 -29.36 -5.53 -4.54
N THR A 38 -28.28 -5.21 -3.83
CA THR A 38 -27.74 -6.01 -2.72
C THR A 38 -28.40 -5.63 -1.39
N LEU A 39 -28.79 -4.36 -1.22
CA LEU A 39 -29.66 -3.92 -0.13
C LEU A 39 -31.05 -4.54 -0.24
N GLU A 40 -31.66 -4.55 -1.42
CA GLU A 40 -33.01 -5.09 -1.68
C GLU A 40 -33.17 -6.52 -1.16
N LYS A 41 -32.32 -7.45 -1.64
CA LYS A 41 -32.27 -8.86 -1.20
C LYS A 41 -32.18 -9.04 0.32
N ASN A 42 -31.55 -8.09 1.01
CA ASN A 42 -31.34 -8.12 2.46
C ASN A 42 -32.41 -7.35 3.27
N ILE A 43 -33.25 -6.56 2.61
CA ILE A 43 -34.45 -5.97 3.22
C ILE A 43 -35.61 -6.98 3.11
N SER A 44 -35.67 -7.78 2.03
CA SER A 44 -36.62 -8.89 1.88
C SER A 44 -36.57 -9.91 3.04
N CYS A 45 -35.42 -10.09 3.71
CA CYS A 45 -35.28 -10.97 4.87
C CYS A 45 -35.60 -10.29 6.23
N GLY A 46 -36.28 -9.14 6.20
CA GLY A 46 -37.00 -8.59 7.36
C GLY A 46 -36.20 -7.69 8.31
N TYR A 47 -35.08 -7.11 7.86
CA TYR A 47 -34.27 -6.21 8.71
C TYR A 47 -33.86 -4.92 8.01
N ASN A 48 -34.57 -3.82 8.30
CA ASN A 48 -34.11 -2.47 8.02
C ASN A 48 -33.89 -1.68 9.32
N SER A 49 -32.64 -1.31 9.60
CA SER A 49 -32.27 -0.42 10.72
C SER A 49 -32.22 1.05 10.32
N LEU A 50 -32.22 1.35 9.02
CA LEU A 50 -31.92 2.68 8.49
C LEU A 50 -33.16 3.58 8.57
N LYS A 51 -33.08 4.64 9.38
CA LYS A 51 -34.14 5.63 9.54
C LYS A 51 -33.95 6.85 8.68
N ILE A 52 -32.70 7.27 8.45
CA ILE A 52 -32.36 8.44 7.65
C ILE A 52 -31.29 8.07 6.63
N LEU A 53 -31.61 8.27 5.35
CA LEU A 53 -30.69 8.16 4.23
C LEU A 53 -30.47 9.55 3.64
N VAL A 54 -29.21 9.98 3.58
CA VAL A 54 -28.81 11.30 3.10
C VAL A 54 -28.04 11.15 1.79
N PHE A 55 -28.52 11.79 0.74
CA PHE A 55 -27.78 11.98 -0.51
C PHE A 55 -27.08 13.34 -0.50
N SER A 56 -25.85 13.38 -0.99
CA SER A 56 -25.11 14.61 -1.28
C SER A 56 -24.09 14.34 -2.41
N GLY A 57 -23.34 15.35 -2.81
CA GLY A 57 -22.27 15.28 -3.80
C GLY A 57 -22.77 15.39 -5.25
N GLU A 58 -23.70 14.53 -5.66
CA GLU A 58 -24.16 14.41 -7.07
C GLU A 58 -25.67 14.70 -7.22
N ILE A 59 -26.16 14.77 -8.45
CA ILE A 59 -27.59 14.96 -8.74
C ILE A 59 -28.35 13.68 -8.37
N LEU A 60 -29.25 13.74 -7.39
CA LEU A 60 -30.18 12.65 -7.10
C LEU A 60 -31.26 12.59 -8.20
N SER A 61 -31.24 11.51 -8.98
CA SER A 61 -32.21 11.29 -10.07
C SER A 61 -33.59 10.89 -9.53
N LEU A 62 -34.66 11.29 -10.23
CA LEU A 62 -36.03 10.88 -9.89
C LEU A 62 -36.23 9.36 -10.02
N VAL A 63 -35.45 8.69 -10.87
CA VAL A 63 -35.48 7.24 -11.07
C VAL A 63 -34.87 6.51 -9.87
N LEU A 64 -33.71 6.98 -9.39
CA LEU A 64 -33.05 6.45 -8.21
C LEU A 64 -33.92 6.65 -6.96
N TRP A 65 -34.45 7.86 -6.75
CA TRP A 65 -35.31 8.13 -5.61
C TRP A 65 -36.54 7.20 -5.56
N LYS A 66 -37.20 6.95 -6.71
CA LYS A 66 -38.34 6.01 -6.77
C LYS A 66 -37.94 4.61 -6.31
N ARG A 67 -36.88 4.02 -6.90
CA ARG A 67 -36.37 2.69 -6.51
C ARG A 67 -35.98 2.61 -5.03
N VAL A 68 -35.27 3.61 -4.52
CA VAL A 68 -34.84 3.68 -3.11
C VAL A 68 -36.05 3.75 -2.18
N ARG A 69 -37.10 4.49 -2.54
CA ARG A 69 -38.34 4.61 -1.77
C ARG A 69 -39.21 3.35 -1.83
N GLU A 70 -39.24 2.66 -2.98
CA GLU A 70 -39.92 1.38 -3.16
C GLU A 70 -39.28 0.28 -2.29
N ILE A 71 -37.95 0.26 -2.21
CA ILE A 71 -37.18 -0.73 -1.43
C ILE A 71 -37.09 -0.38 0.06
N MET A 72 -37.14 0.91 0.43
CA MET A 72 -37.05 1.41 1.82
C MET A 72 -38.15 2.45 2.15
N PRO A 73 -39.43 2.07 2.18
CA PRO A 73 -40.55 3.01 2.38
C PRO A 73 -40.55 3.70 3.76
N GLU A 74 -40.04 3.02 4.80
CA GLU A 74 -39.95 3.52 6.18
C GLU A 74 -38.71 4.41 6.46
N THR A 75 -37.87 4.65 5.45
CA THR A 75 -36.63 5.43 5.60
C THR A 75 -36.83 6.85 5.09
N THR A 76 -36.59 7.85 5.95
CA THR A 76 -36.57 9.27 5.54
C THR A 76 -35.41 9.51 4.59
N ILE A 77 -35.70 9.96 3.37
CA ILE A 77 -34.68 10.31 2.36
C ILE A 77 -34.51 11.83 2.36
N ILE A 78 -33.28 12.29 2.56
CA ILE A 78 -32.91 13.71 2.53
C ILE A 78 -31.91 13.91 1.37
N ASN A 79 -32.13 14.92 0.54
CA ASN A 79 -31.16 15.38 -0.44
C ASN A 79 -30.48 16.65 0.09
N LEU A 80 -29.16 16.70 0.06
CA LEU A 80 -28.36 17.86 0.45
C LEU A 80 -27.54 18.37 -0.74
N TYR A 81 -27.26 19.67 -0.75
CA TYR A 81 -26.34 20.27 -1.69
C TYR A 81 -25.49 21.34 -1.01
N GLY A 82 -24.24 21.37 -1.44
CA GLY A 82 -23.31 22.47 -1.27
C GLY A 82 -22.00 22.19 -2.01
N THR A 83 -20.94 22.86 -1.57
CA THR A 83 -19.59 22.83 -2.12
C THR A 83 -18.56 22.91 -0.99
N THR A 84 -17.29 22.63 -1.26
CA THR A 84 -16.21 22.65 -0.26
C THR A 84 -16.07 24.03 0.39
N GLU A 85 -16.33 25.07 -0.41
CA GLU A 85 -16.21 26.49 -0.12
C GLU A 85 -17.33 27.03 0.79
N VAL A 86 -18.40 26.24 0.97
CA VAL A 86 -19.52 26.50 1.89
C VAL A 86 -19.56 25.49 3.04
N SER A 87 -18.39 24.97 3.43
CA SER A 87 -18.18 24.04 4.55
C SER A 87 -18.96 22.71 4.46
N GLY A 88 -19.30 22.27 3.25
CA GLY A 88 -20.03 21.02 2.99
C GLY A 88 -21.36 21.26 2.30
N ASP A 89 -22.46 21.04 3.02
CA ASP A 89 -23.82 21.25 2.54
C ASP A 89 -24.38 22.60 3.03
N CYS A 90 -25.00 23.39 2.16
CA CYS A 90 -25.64 24.67 2.49
C CYS A 90 -27.17 24.69 2.29
N THR A 91 -27.73 23.66 1.65
CA THR A 91 -29.18 23.48 1.43
C THR A 91 -29.62 22.05 1.74
N PHE A 92 -30.90 21.88 2.07
CA PHE A 92 -31.52 20.58 2.27
C PHE A 92 -32.93 20.50 1.68
N PHE A 93 -33.30 19.29 1.24
CA PHE A 93 -34.64 18.93 0.81
C PHE A 93 -35.06 17.59 1.43
N ASP A 94 -36.25 17.55 2.03
CA ASP A 94 -36.84 16.32 2.55
C ASP A 94 -37.69 15.67 1.46
N CYS A 95 -37.28 14.49 0.99
CA CYS A 95 -37.88 13.85 -0.17
C CYS A 95 -39.26 13.25 0.13
N LYS A 96 -39.80 13.41 1.35
CA LYS A 96 -41.22 13.17 1.66
C LYS A 96 -42.14 14.11 0.88
N ASP A 97 -41.68 15.34 0.60
CA ASP A 97 -42.49 16.42 0.03
C ASP A 97 -42.50 16.38 -1.52
N LEU A 98 -41.54 15.65 -2.11
CA LEU A 98 -41.37 15.47 -3.56
C LEU A 98 -42.61 15.00 -4.34
N PRO A 99 -43.47 14.09 -3.83
CA PRO A 99 -44.65 13.65 -4.57
C PRO A 99 -45.61 14.80 -4.90
N ALA A 100 -45.85 15.71 -3.94
CA ALA A 100 -46.72 16.86 -4.13
C ALA A 100 -46.13 17.89 -5.12
N ILE A 101 -44.79 18.00 -5.18
CA ILE A 101 -44.12 18.82 -6.20
C ILE A 101 -44.32 18.21 -7.59
N LEU A 102 -44.14 16.89 -7.72
CA LEU A 102 -44.30 16.16 -8.99
C LEU A 102 -45.74 16.14 -9.53
N GLU A 103 -46.75 16.44 -8.69
CA GLU A 103 -48.15 16.62 -9.12
C GLU A 103 -48.41 18.00 -9.73
N HIS A 104 -47.51 18.99 -9.56
CA HIS A 104 -47.77 20.40 -9.86
C HIS A 104 -46.67 21.12 -10.67
N GLU A 105 -45.45 20.59 -10.70
CA GLU A 105 -44.32 21.15 -11.46
C GLU A 105 -43.46 20.06 -12.12
N GLU A 106 -43.15 20.24 -13.41
CA GLU A 106 -42.18 19.40 -14.12
C GLU A 106 -40.74 19.77 -13.69
N ILE A 107 -40.03 18.77 -13.15
CA ILE A 107 -38.66 18.87 -12.65
C ILE A 107 -37.83 17.69 -13.19
N THR A 108 -36.54 17.91 -13.42
CA THR A 108 -35.62 16.94 -14.03
C THR A 108 -34.84 16.09 -13.01
N SER A 109 -34.77 16.55 -11.77
CA SER A 109 -34.01 15.96 -10.66
C SER A 109 -34.76 16.19 -9.34
N VAL A 110 -34.32 15.53 -8.27
CA VAL A 110 -34.81 15.86 -6.92
C VAL A 110 -34.32 17.27 -6.53
N PRO A 111 -35.18 18.15 -5.96
CA PRO A 111 -34.77 19.46 -5.49
C PRO A 111 -33.62 19.40 -4.48
N ILE A 112 -32.82 20.46 -4.48
CA ILE A 112 -31.83 20.74 -3.42
C ILE A 112 -32.45 21.53 -2.26
N GLY A 113 -33.63 22.12 -2.48
CA GLY A 113 -34.54 22.59 -1.42
C GLY A 113 -34.19 23.98 -0.89
N PHE A 114 -34.11 24.10 0.44
CA PHE A 114 -34.02 25.37 1.17
C PHE A 114 -32.67 25.52 1.88
N PRO A 115 -32.21 26.76 2.18
CA PRO A 115 -31.02 26.99 3.00
C PRO A 115 -31.11 26.32 4.37
N ILE A 116 -30.01 25.75 4.85
CA ILE A 116 -29.90 25.32 6.26
C ILE A 116 -29.66 26.53 7.18
N ALA A 117 -29.86 26.35 8.49
CA ALA A 117 -29.69 27.42 9.46
C ALA A 117 -28.28 28.07 9.39
N ASN A 118 -28.24 29.42 9.44
CA ASN A 118 -27.05 30.26 9.29
C ASN A 118 -26.38 30.22 7.89
N CYS A 119 -27.02 29.58 6.90
CA CYS A 119 -26.68 29.71 5.48
C CYS A 119 -27.74 30.56 4.79
N GLU A 120 -27.31 31.43 3.89
CA GLU A 120 -28.16 32.23 3.02
C GLU A 120 -27.88 31.80 1.58
N VAL A 121 -28.93 31.53 0.79
CA VAL A 121 -28.76 31.12 -0.61
C VAL A 121 -29.73 31.90 -1.50
N PHE A 122 -29.18 32.56 -2.51
CA PHE A 122 -29.92 33.37 -3.48
C PHE A 122 -29.47 33.07 -4.90
N LEU A 123 -30.35 33.37 -5.87
CA LEU A 123 -30.05 33.22 -7.28
C LEU A 123 -29.60 34.57 -7.85
N MET A 124 -28.38 34.64 -8.39
CA MET A 124 -27.93 35.76 -9.19
C MET A 124 -28.46 35.56 -10.62
N THR A 125 -29.55 36.27 -10.91
CA THR A 125 -30.33 36.15 -12.15
C THR A 125 -29.79 37.03 -13.26
N HIS A 126 -30.10 36.65 -14.50
CA HIS A 126 -29.83 37.48 -15.69
C HIS A 126 -31.13 38.20 -16.09
N ALA A 127 -31.02 39.41 -16.64
CA ALA A 127 -32.18 40.25 -16.95
C ALA A 127 -33.18 39.53 -17.90
N GLY A 128 -34.34 39.17 -17.36
CA GLY A 128 -35.42 38.45 -18.08
C GLY A 128 -35.84 37.12 -17.44
N MET A 129 -35.02 36.51 -16.59
CA MET A 129 -35.35 35.26 -15.88
C MET A 129 -35.34 35.48 -14.37
N ALA A 130 -36.51 35.71 -13.76
CA ALA A 130 -36.60 36.06 -12.33
C ALA A 130 -36.31 34.90 -11.38
N ASP A 131 -36.55 33.65 -11.82
CA ASP A 131 -36.46 32.45 -10.99
C ASP A 131 -35.33 31.49 -11.39
N GLU A 132 -34.52 31.82 -12.41
CA GLU A 132 -33.37 31.02 -12.84
C GLU A 132 -32.07 31.83 -12.82
N GLY A 133 -31.06 31.34 -12.10
CA GLY A 133 -29.81 32.06 -11.90
C GLY A 133 -28.68 31.21 -11.35
N GLU A 134 -27.52 31.83 -11.19
CA GLU A 134 -26.37 31.21 -10.53
C GLU A 134 -26.59 31.17 -9.02
N ILE A 135 -26.25 30.05 -8.38
CA ILE A 135 -26.38 29.89 -6.93
C ILE A 135 -25.26 30.68 -6.25
N CYS A 136 -25.64 31.71 -5.49
CA CYS A 136 -24.77 32.47 -4.61
C CYS A 136 -25.09 32.12 -3.14
N VAL A 137 -24.05 32.02 -2.31
CA VAL A 137 -24.18 31.61 -0.90
C VAL A 137 -23.52 32.65 0.01
N SER A 138 -24.16 33.00 1.12
CA SER A 138 -23.63 33.85 2.19
C SER A 138 -23.93 33.29 3.59
N GLY A 139 -23.49 33.99 4.63
CA GLY A 139 -23.65 33.56 6.03
C GLY A 139 -22.43 32.77 6.57
N ALA A 140 -22.65 32.05 7.67
CA ALA A 140 -21.60 31.48 8.51
C ALA A 140 -20.93 30.20 7.95
N CYS A 141 -21.37 29.73 6.78
CA CYS A 141 -20.81 28.54 6.12
C CYS A 141 -19.60 28.82 5.24
N LEU A 142 -19.31 30.09 4.91
CA LEU A 142 -18.24 30.45 3.98
C LEU A 142 -16.85 30.08 4.50
N PHE A 143 -16.06 29.48 3.62
CA PHE A 143 -14.62 29.28 3.80
C PHE A 143 -13.83 30.59 3.94
N ASN A 144 -12.63 30.50 4.52
CA ASN A 144 -11.70 31.62 4.68
C ASN A 144 -10.88 31.95 3.40
N GLY A 145 -11.30 31.44 2.22
CA GLY A 145 -10.56 31.53 0.95
C GLY A 145 -9.63 30.35 0.66
N TYR A 146 -9.04 30.33 -0.55
CA TYR A 146 -8.14 29.27 -0.99
C TYR A 146 -6.68 29.52 -0.54
N LEU A 147 -5.98 28.43 -0.19
CA LEU A 147 -4.64 28.48 0.42
C LEU A 147 -3.57 29.21 -0.42
N ALA A 148 -3.66 29.14 -1.76
CA ALA A 148 -2.72 29.80 -2.66
C ALA A 148 -3.08 31.29 -2.93
N GLU A 149 -4.36 31.65 -2.84
CA GLU A 149 -4.85 33.01 -3.11
C GLU A 149 -4.78 33.94 -1.90
N PHE A 150 -4.43 33.43 -0.72
CA PHE A 150 -4.21 34.24 0.49
C PHE A 150 -3.11 35.31 0.33
N LEU A 151 -2.29 35.24 -0.73
CA LEU A 151 -1.31 36.24 -1.13
C LEU A 151 -1.82 37.22 -2.21
N ARG A 152 -3.00 37.00 -2.81
CA ARG A 152 -3.62 37.84 -3.86
C ARG A 152 -5.16 37.79 -3.80
N SER A 153 -5.74 38.66 -2.96
CA SER A 153 -7.14 39.13 -2.97
C SER A 153 -8.26 38.09 -3.04
N ASN A 154 -9.00 37.95 -1.93
CA ASN A 154 -10.27 37.21 -1.87
C ASN A 154 -11.24 37.61 -2.99
N HIS A 155 -11.72 36.65 -3.78
CA HIS A 155 -12.85 36.82 -4.69
C HIS A 155 -14.21 36.84 -3.95
N THR A 156 -14.36 37.79 -3.03
CA THR A 156 -15.64 38.17 -2.43
C THR A 156 -16.13 39.49 -3.06
N GLU A 157 -16.89 39.40 -4.14
CA GLU A 157 -17.54 40.58 -4.74
C GLU A 157 -18.73 41.00 -3.87
N GLY A 158 -18.72 42.22 -3.32
CA GLY A 158 -19.84 42.73 -2.52
C GLY A 158 -19.60 44.17 -2.07
N SER A 159 -20.65 44.99 -2.13
CA SER A 159 -20.65 46.36 -1.59
C SER A 159 -21.11 46.36 -0.13
N GLU A 160 -20.42 47.11 0.73
CA GLU A 160 -20.82 47.46 2.10
C GLU A 160 -21.55 46.36 2.91
N GLY A 161 -20.82 45.30 3.27
CA GLY A 161 -21.15 44.46 4.43
C GLY A 161 -21.61 43.03 4.16
N SER A 162 -21.92 42.65 2.91
CA SER A 162 -22.29 41.28 2.56
C SER A 162 -21.25 40.59 1.67
N THR A 163 -20.47 39.68 2.24
CA THR A 163 -19.61 38.74 1.49
C THR A 163 -20.42 37.52 1.08
N TYR A 164 -20.43 37.20 -0.22
CA TYR A 164 -21.02 35.97 -0.76
C TYR A 164 -20.04 35.26 -1.70
N TYR A 165 -20.24 33.95 -1.85
CA TYR A 165 -19.50 33.07 -2.75
C TYR A 165 -20.36 32.70 -3.96
N LYS A 166 -19.79 32.78 -5.15
CA LYS A 166 -20.39 32.34 -6.43
C LYS A 166 -20.00 30.89 -6.70
N THR A 167 -20.97 29.99 -6.76
CA THR A 167 -20.70 28.55 -6.88
C THR A 167 -20.36 28.10 -8.30
N GLY A 168 -20.78 28.85 -9.33
CA GLY A 168 -20.85 28.42 -10.73
C GLY A 168 -21.94 27.37 -11.04
N ASP A 169 -22.69 26.91 -10.02
CA ASP A 169 -23.86 26.06 -10.19
C ASP A 169 -25.09 26.93 -10.53
N TYR A 170 -26.02 26.41 -11.32
CA TYR A 170 -27.27 27.08 -11.70
C TYR A 170 -28.47 26.32 -11.16
N ALA A 171 -29.49 27.05 -10.72
CA ALA A 171 -30.76 26.48 -10.25
C ALA A 171 -31.98 27.30 -10.70
N ARG A 172 -33.13 26.62 -10.72
CA ARG A 172 -34.47 27.20 -10.81
C ARG A 172 -35.12 27.21 -9.44
N ARG A 173 -35.83 28.29 -9.09
CA ARG A 173 -36.71 28.36 -7.94
C ARG A 173 -38.11 27.85 -8.31
N LEU A 174 -38.67 26.95 -7.51
CA LEU A 174 -40.05 26.46 -7.66
C LEU A 174 -41.03 27.41 -6.96
N LYS A 175 -42.33 27.29 -7.21
CA LYS A 175 -43.35 28.24 -6.68
C LYS A 175 -43.44 28.25 -5.14
N ALA A 176 -43.13 27.14 -4.47
CA ALA A 176 -43.07 27.05 -3.01
C ALA A 176 -41.71 27.50 -2.43
N GLY A 177 -40.72 27.79 -3.28
CA GLY A 177 -39.44 28.41 -2.93
C GLY A 177 -38.22 27.47 -2.95
N GLU A 178 -38.42 26.17 -3.13
CA GLU A 178 -37.35 25.18 -3.28
C GLU A 178 -36.46 25.51 -4.48
N LEU A 179 -35.17 25.21 -4.36
CA LEU A 179 -34.24 25.24 -5.49
C LEU A 179 -34.13 23.86 -6.15
N VAL A 180 -34.19 23.81 -7.48
CA VAL A 180 -33.89 22.64 -8.32
C VAL A 180 -32.64 22.92 -9.15
N PHE A 181 -31.68 21.99 -9.07
CA PHE A 181 -30.39 22.09 -9.75
C PHE A 181 -30.55 21.90 -11.27
N LEU A 182 -30.08 22.87 -12.06
CA LEU A 182 -30.15 22.87 -13.52
C LEU A 182 -28.86 22.36 -14.19
N GLY A 183 -27.71 22.52 -13.53
CA GLY A 183 -26.40 22.21 -14.09
C GLY A 183 -25.33 23.25 -13.74
N ARG A 184 -24.24 23.26 -14.50
CA ARG A 184 -23.19 24.29 -14.46
C ARG A 184 -23.01 24.91 -15.84
N LYS A 185 -22.47 26.14 -15.90
CA LYS A 185 -22.09 26.82 -17.16
C LYS A 185 -20.59 26.79 -17.44
N ASP A 186 -19.76 26.53 -16.44
CA ASP A 186 -18.33 26.23 -16.63
C ASP A 186 -18.16 24.77 -17.10
N ARG A 187 -16.93 24.40 -17.47
CA ARG A 187 -16.60 23.02 -17.89
C ARG A 187 -16.23 22.13 -16.69
N THR A 188 -16.81 22.39 -15.52
CA THR A 188 -16.59 21.62 -14.29
C THR A 188 -17.58 20.46 -14.20
N VAL A 189 -17.08 19.25 -14.05
CA VAL A 189 -17.87 18.02 -13.91
C VAL A 189 -17.82 17.48 -12.49
N LYS A 190 -18.77 16.59 -12.17
CA LYS A 190 -18.68 15.69 -11.01
C LYS A 190 -18.79 14.26 -11.51
N ILE A 191 -17.78 13.43 -11.26
CA ILE A 191 -17.77 12.00 -11.61
C ILE A 191 -17.40 11.20 -10.35
N TYR A 192 -18.24 10.22 -9.98
CA TYR A 192 -18.09 9.43 -8.75
C TYR A 192 -17.91 10.29 -7.49
N GLY A 193 -18.67 11.40 -7.39
CA GLY A 193 -18.60 12.40 -6.34
C GLY A 193 -17.38 13.34 -6.37
N GLN A 194 -16.41 13.15 -7.27
CA GLN A 194 -15.22 14.00 -7.37
C GLN A 194 -15.45 15.15 -8.36
N ARG A 195 -15.13 16.39 -7.97
CA ARG A 195 -15.34 17.64 -8.75
C ARG A 195 -14.03 18.13 -9.36
N PHE A 196 -14.01 18.39 -10.67
CA PHE A 196 -12.82 18.86 -11.41
C PHE A 196 -13.21 19.53 -12.74
N SER A 197 -12.30 20.33 -13.34
CA SER A 197 -12.55 20.92 -14.67
C SER A 197 -12.07 20.03 -15.81
N LEU A 198 -12.84 19.99 -16.91
CA LEU A 198 -12.38 19.39 -18.16
C LEU A 198 -11.25 20.22 -18.81
N GLU A 199 -11.19 21.52 -18.55
CA GLU A 199 -10.16 22.44 -19.08
C GLU A 199 -8.79 22.18 -18.42
N GLU A 200 -8.80 21.69 -17.18
CA GLU A 200 -7.61 21.21 -16.47
C GLU A 200 -7.01 20.01 -17.20
N ILE A 201 -7.84 19.03 -17.57
CA ILE A 201 -7.42 17.83 -18.33
C ILE A 201 -7.00 18.19 -19.75
N GLU A 202 -7.68 19.11 -20.42
CA GLU A 202 -7.24 19.65 -21.72
C GLU A 202 -5.87 20.31 -21.63
N SER A 203 -5.59 21.02 -20.53
CA SER A 203 -4.29 21.65 -20.29
C SER A 203 -3.20 20.62 -20.01
N THR A 204 -3.44 19.66 -19.09
CA THR A 204 -2.51 18.57 -18.78
C THR A 204 -2.21 17.68 -19.99
N LEU A 205 -3.18 17.45 -20.86
CA LEU A 205 -2.98 16.75 -22.13
C LEU A 205 -2.06 17.52 -23.08
N LYS A 206 -2.20 18.85 -23.18
CA LYS A 206 -1.35 19.71 -24.03
C LYS A 206 0.07 19.88 -23.51
N GLU A 207 0.34 19.54 -22.25
CA GLU A 207 1.71 19.41 -21.73
C GLU A 207 2.45 18.16 -22.25
N HIS A 208 1.75 17.13 -22.74
CA HIS A 208 2.38 15.91 -23.24
C HIS A 208 3.19 16.21 -24.52
N PRO A 209 4.44 15.71 -24.66
CA PRO A 209 5.30 16.05 -25.79
C PRO A 209 4.70 15.83 -27.17
N ASP A 210 3.89 14.79 -27.36
CA ASP A 210 3.36 14.39 -28.67
C ASP A 210 2.01 15.07 -29.01
N VAL A 211 1.33 15.66 -28.03
CA VAL A 211 0.01 16.29 -28.18
C VAL A 211 0.17 17.76 -28.59
N SER A 212 -0.41 18.16 -29.72
CA SER A 212 -0.46 19.55 -30.17
C SER A 212 -1.67 20.31 -29.64
N ASP A 213 -2.82 19.65 -29.56
CA ASP A 213 -4.07 20.23 -29.05
C ASP A 213 -4.97 19.12 -28.49
N ALA A 214 -5.86 19.48 -27.56
CA ALA A 214 -6.77 18.56 -26.90
C ALA A 214 -8.12 19.21 -26.55
N ALA A 215 -9.18 18.42 -26.65
CA ALA A 215 -10.53 18.77 -26.21
C ALA A 215 -11.17 17.57 -25.50
N VAL A 216 -11.94 17.81 -24.45
CA VAL A 216 -12.54 16.76 -23.62
C VAL A 216 -14.06 16.93 -23.58
N THR A 217 -14.80 15.83 -23.55
CA THR A 217 -16.27 15.82 -23.42
C THR A 217 -16.71 14.81 -22.37
N PHE A 218 -17.72 15.20 -21.59
CA PHE A 218 -18.45 14.33 -20.68
C PHE A 218 -19.94 14.40 -20.99
N GLN A 219 -20.61 13.26 -21.11
CA GLN A 219 -22.07 13.18 -21.24
C GLN A 219 -22.63 12.10 -20.33
N SER A 220 -23.73 12.41 -19.62
CA SER A 220 -24.34 11.56 -18.59
C SER A 220 -25.73 11.04 -18.99
N LYS A 221 -25.94 10.76 -20.29
CA LYS A 221 -27.22 10.25 -20.83
C LYS A 221 -27.15 8.73 -21.00
N GLY A 222 -27.40 8.00 -19.93
CA GLY A 222 -27.26 6.55 -19.89
C GLY A 222 -25.99 6.16 -19.14
N SER A 223 -24.98 5.65 -19.83
CA SER A 223 -23.64 5.46 -19.27
C SER A 223 -22.85 6.80 -19.20
N PRO A 224 -21.88 6.93 -18.27
CA PRO A 224 -20.99 8.09 -18.22
C PRO A 224 -19.98 8.04 -19.37
N ASN A 225 -20.25 8.80 -20.42
CA ASN A 225 -19.44 8.83 -21.64
C ASN A 225 -18.35 9.93 -21.51
N TYR A 226 -17.13 9.53 -21.11
CA TYR A 226 -16.01 10.44 -20.83
C TYR A 226 -14.85 10.24 -21.82
N LYS A 227 -14.64 11.23 -22.70
CA LYS A 227 -13.77 11.11 -23.89
C LYS A 227 -12.84 12.31 -24.06
N ALA A 228 -11.60 12.04 -24.47
CA ALA A 228 -10.65 13.05 -24.93
C ALA A 228 -10.35 12.91 -26.43
N TYR A 229 -10.34 14.03 -27.13
CA TYR A 229 -9.99 14.19 -28.53
C TYR A 229 -8.62 14.82 -28.63
N LEU A 230 -7.68 14.16 -29.31
CA LEU A 230 -6.26 14.50 -29.31
C LEU A 230 -5.76 14.80 -30.72
N VAL A 231 -5.12 15.95 -30.91
CA VAL A 231 -4.36 16.26 -32.12
C VAL A 231 -2.87 16.07 -31.83
N PHE A 232 -2.17 15.40 -32.73
CA PHE A 232 -0.76 15.02 -32.56
C PHE A 232 0.19 15.93 -33.35
N ARG A 233 1.38 16.20 -32.79
CA ARG A 233 2.40 17.06 -33.43
C ARG A 233 2.98 16.43 -34.71
N ASN A 234 3.16 15.11 -34.73
CA ASN A 234 3.75 14.36 -35.84
C ASN A 234 2.67 13.71 -36.73
N ASN A 235 1.82 14.55 -37.33
CA ASN A 235 0.51 14.17 -37.89
C ASN A 235 0.55 13.47 -39.28
N ASP A 236 1.73 13.17 -39.84
CA ASP A 236 1.89 12.76 -41.25
C ASP A 236 2.12 11.24 -41.49
N GLU A 237 2.64 10.50 -40.50
CA GLU A 237 2.98 9.07 -40.65
C GLU A 237 1.89 8.12 -40.15
N ILE A 238 1.18 8.47 -39.07
CA ILE A 238 0.24 7.55 -38.37
C ILE A 238 -1.00 7.17 -39.22
N VAL A 239 -1.35 7.95 -40.24
CA VAL A 239 -2.61 7.82 -41.00
C VAL A 239 -2.41 7.24 -42.43
N LYS A 240 -1.21 6.71 -42.75
CA LYS A 240 -0.92 6.14 -44.09
C LYS A 240 -0.37 4.70 -43.99
N GLY A 241 -1.28 3.74 -43.84
CA GLY A 241 -0.92 2.32 -43.83
C GLY A 241 -0.33 1.83 -45.17
N ARG A 242 0.98 1.61 -45.22
CA ARG A 242 1.67 0.59 -46.03
C ARG A 242 3.09 0.33 -45.49
N PRO A 243 3.64 -0.89 -45.62
CA PRO A 243 4.73 -1.34 -44.76
C PRO A 243 6.15 -1.01 -45.27
N GLN A 244 7.03 -0.65 -44.34
CA GLN A 244 8.48 -0.86 -44.46
C GLN A 244 9.22 -0.76 -43.11
N TYR A 245 9.63 -1.91 -42.58
CA TYR A 245 10.74 -2.12 -41.64
C TYR A 245 11.01 -1.06 -40.55
N ARG A 246 10.08 -0.93 -39.60
CA ARG A 246 10.34 -0.60 -38.18
C ARG A 246 9.09 -0.89 -37.35
N GLU A 247 9.06 -2.04 -36.70
CA GLU A 247 7.93 -2.45 -35.84
C GLU A 247 8.04 -1.79 -34.47
N VAL A 248 7.27 -0.71 -34.31
CA VAL A 248 6.82 -0.12 -33.03
C VAL A 248 5.33 0.16 -33.24
N ASN A 249 4.48 -0.16 -32.28
CA ASN A 249 3.02 -0.18 -32.46
C ASN A 249 2.43 1.22 -32.26
N SER A 250 2.74 2.08 -33.22
CA SER A 250 2.81 3.56 -33.17
C SER A 250 1.53 4.34 -32.89
N SER A 251 0.46 3.69 -32.45
CA SER A 251 -0.78 4.34 -31.98
C SER A 251 -1.14 3.92 -30.56
N GLN A 252 -1.18 2.61 -30.27
CA GLN A 252 -1.46 2.10 -28.92
C GLN A 252 -0.35 2.49 -27.94
N ASP A 253 0.93 2.43 -28.34
CA ASP A 253 2.06 2.82 -27.49
C ASP A 253 1.98 4.31 -27.08
N ILE A 254 1.56 5.19 -28.00
CA ILE A 254 1.42 6.64 -27.75
C ILE A 254 0.21 6.91 -26.85
N MET A 255 -0.92 6.22 -27.05
CA MET A 255 -2.09 6.35 -26.17
C MET A 255 -1.81 5.82 -24.76
N ALA A 256 -1.03 4.73 -24.63
CA ALA A 256 -0.56 4.22 -23.35
C ALA A 256 0.39 5.21 -22.65
N SER A 257 1.28 5.87 -23.39
CA SER A 257 2.12 6.97 -22.88
C SER A 257 1.28 8.14 -22.36
N ILE A 258 0.27 8.59 -23.10
CA ILE A 258 -0.61 9.71 -22.71
C ILE A 258 -1.48 9.36 -21.50
N ARG A 259 -2.03 8.14 -21.44
CA ARG A 259 -2.76 7.63 -20.26
C ARG A 259 -1.84 7.57 -19.03
N SER A 260 -0.61 7.07 -19.21
CA SER A 260 0.42 7.02 -18.15
C SER A 260 0.93 8.40 -17.71
N TRP A 261 0.88 9.41 -18.59
CA TRP A 261 1.17 10.80 -18.26
C TRP A 261 0.08 11.41 -17.38
N LEU A 262 -1.19 11.19 -17.73
CA LEU A 262 -2.32 11.64 -16.90
C LEU A 262 -2.33 10.98 -15.52
N ILE A 263 -2.06 9.67 -15.41
CA ILE A 263 -1.94 8.95 -14.12
C ILE A 263 -0.92 9.62 -13.17
N LYS A 264 0.15 10.22 -13.72
CA LYS A 264 1.20 10.91 -12.95
C LYS A 264 0.89 12.38 -12.62
N LYS A 265 -0.16 12.95 -13.22
CA LYS A 265 -0.47 14.39 -13.19
C LYS A 265 -1.80 14.72 -12.50
N VAL A 266 -2.80 13.84 -12.61
CA VAL A 266 -4.16 14.09 -12.10
C VAL A 266 -4.72 12.86 -11.36
N PRO A 267 -5.60 13.06 -10.36
CA PRO A 267 -6.35 11.98 -9.72
C PRO A 267 -7.03 11.02 -10.71
N PRO A 268 -7.06 9.69 -10.45
CA PRO A 268 -7.58 8.70 -11.41
C PRO A 268 -9.01 8.92 -11.91
N ALA A 269 -9.90 9.53 -11.11
CA ALA A 269 -11.27 9.84 -11.53
C ALA A 269 -11.35 10.93 -12.62
N MET A 270 -10.25 11.64 -12.88
CA MET A 270 -10.15 12.70 -13.88
C MET A 270 -9.59 12.20 -15.22
N ILE A 271 -9.25 10.92 -15.34
CA ILE A 271 -8.67 10.32 -16.55
C ILE A 271 -9.80 9.93 -17.52
N PRO A 272 -9.79 10.42 -18.78
CA PRO A 272 -10.74 10.02 -19.81
C PRO A 272 -10.75 8.51 -20.04
N SER A 273 -11.95 7.93 -20.17
CA SER A 273 -12.11 6.51 -20.48
C SER A 273 -11.52 6.19 -21.85
N PHE A 274 -11.82 7.04 -22.85
CA PHE A 274 -11.38 6.90 -24.24
C PHE A 274 -10.51 8.08 -24.70
N PHE A 275 -9.51 7.77 -25.53
CA PHE A 275 -8.66 8.74 -26.21
C PHE A 275 -8.81 8.56 -27.74
N LEU A 276 -9.21 9.63 -28.44
CA LEU A 276 -9.60 9.60 -29.84
C LEU A 276 -8.65 10.47 -30.67
N PRO A 277 -7.88 9.91 -31.62
CA PRO A 277 -6.96 10.68 -32.46
C PRO A 277 -7.74 11.49 -33.50
N MET A 278 -7.41 12.77 -33.62
CA MET A 278 -8.06 13.75 -34.50
C MET A 278 -7.02 14.48 -35.33
N LYS A 279 -7.28 14.66 -36.63
CA LYS A 279 -6.43 15.49 -37.50
C LYS A 279 -6.42 16.97 -37.09
N SER A 280 -7.56 17.45 -36.59
CA SER A 280 -7.77 18.82 -36.11
C SER A 280 -9.06 18.87 -35.29
N LEU A 281 -9.13 19.70 -34.24
CA LEU A 281 -10.39 19.94 -33.54
C LEU A 281 -11.36 20.77 -34.40
N PRO A 282 -12.68 20.49 -34.38
CA PRO A 282 -13.65 21.31 -35.09
C PRO A 282 -13.80 22.66 -34.39
N LEU A 283 -13.87 23.74 -35.17
CA LEU A 283 -14.01 25.11 -34.66
C LEU A 283 -15.38 25.71 -35.00
N THR A 284 -15.81 26.63 -34.14
CA THR A 284 -16.93 27.55 -34.37
C THR A 284 -16.51 28.70 -35.29
N SER A 285 -17.47 29.48 -35.79
CA SER A 285 -17.19 30.74 -36.51
C SER A 285 -16.43 31.79 -35.68
N SER A 286 -16.32 31.60 -34.36
CA SER A 286 -15.53 32.44 -33.45
C SER A 286 -14.08 31.97 -33.25
N GLY A 287 -13.67 30.88 -33.89
CA GLY A 287 -12.33 30.27 -33.72
C GLY A 287 -12.18 29.41 -32.45
N LYS A 288 -13.17 29.38 -31.55
CA LYS A 288 -13.21 28.46 -30.40
C LYS A 288 -13.64 27.05 -30.80
N VAL A 289 -13.18 26.03 -30.07
CA VAL A 289 -13.56 24.62 -30.25
C VAL A 289 -15.08 24.44 -30.20
N ASP A 290 -15.61 23.70 -31.17
CA ASP A 290 -17.03 23.38 -31.31
C ASP A 290 -17.35 22.04 -30.62
N TYR A 291 -17.58 22.12 -29.31
CA TYR A 291 -17.90 20.95 -28.49
C TYR A 291 -19.23 20.28 -28.89
N PHE A 292 -20.14 20.98 -29.57
CA PHE A 292 -21.38 20.40 -30.08
C PHE A 292 -21.13 19.54 -31.32
N LYS A 293 -20.20 19.94 -32.20
CA LYS A 293 -19.69 19.07 -33.28
C LYS A 293 -18.92 17.87 -32.73
N LEU A 294 -18.09 18.05 -31.69
CA LEU A 294 -17.40 16.91 -31.06
C LEU A 294 -18.39 15.88 -30.52
N SER A 295 -19.44 16.30 -29.79
CA SER A 295 -20.46 15.38 -29.24
C SER A 295 -21.47 14.84 -30.26
N SER A 296 -21.38 15.21 -31.55
CA SER A 296 -22.26 14.68 -32.61
C SER A 296 -21.53 13.82 -33.65
N LEU A 297 -20.19 13.73 -33.59
CA LEU A 297 -19.41 12.78 -34.39
C LEU A 297 -19.75 11.31 -34.07
N GLU A 298 -20.29 11.01 -32.89
CA GLU A 298 -20.70 9.65 -32.50
C GLU A 298 -21.80 9.05 -33.38
N CYS A 299 -22.59 9.86 -34.09
CA CYS A 299 -23.64 9.37 -35.00
C CYS A 299 -23.10 8.94 -36.39
N ALA A 300 -21.80 9.00 -36.62
CA ALA A 300 -21.17 8.71 -37.93
C ALA A 300 -20.18 7.53 -37.90
N LEU A 301 -20.07 6.83 -36.78
CA LEU A 301 -19.19 5.67 -36.58
C LEU A 301 -20.01 4.43 -36.20
N GLU A 302 -20.79 3.93 -37.16
CA GLU A 302 -21.28 2.54 -37.09
C GLU A 302 -20.10 1.56 -37.24
N PRO A 303 -20.18 0.34 -36.67
CA PRO A 303 -19.04 -0.56 -36.58
C PRO A 303 -18.64 -1.13 -37.95
N CYS A 304 -17.49 -0.68 -38.47
CA CYS A 304 -16.80 -1.38 -39.55
C CYS A 304 -16.37 -2.76 -39.06
N GLU A 305 -16.67 -3.78 -39.85
CA GLU A 305 -16.30 -5.18 -39.59
C GLU A 305 -14.77 -5.31 -39.45
N MET A 306 -14.28 -5.60 -38.24
CA MET A 306 -12.89 -6.00 -38.04
C MET A 306 -12.73 -7.47 -38.39
N GLU A 307 -11.82 -7.76 -39.32
CA GLU A 307 -11.46 -9.12 -39.70
C GLU A 307 -10.93 -9.89 -38.48
N GLN A 308 -11.36 -11.15 -38.32
CA GLN A 308 -10.89 -12.00 -37.22
C GLN A 308 -9.40 -12.35 -37.41
N ILE A 309 -8.54 -11.70 -36.63
CA ILE A 309 -7.15 -12.11 -36.47
C ILE A 309 -7.15 -13.32 -35.52
N ASP A 310 -7.14 -14.52 -36.10
CA ASP A 310 -7.07 -15.79 -35.35
C ASP A 310 -5.70 -15.95 -34.67
N SER A 311 -5.60 -15.46 -33.43
CA SER A 311 -4.41 -15.55 -32.59
C SER A 311 -4.58 -16.57 -31.46
N GLY A 312 -4.54 -17.86 -31.80
CA GLY A 312 -4.13 -18.92 -30.87
C GLY A 312 -5.25 -19.57 -30.07
N SER A 313 -5.96 -20.50 -30.70
CA SER A 313 -6.88 -21.44 -30.03
C SER A 313 -6.14 -22.39 -29.06
N GLY A 314 -5.88 -21.91 -27.84
CA GLY A 314 -5.84 -22.77 -26.66
C GLY A 314 -7.25 -23.27 -26.30
N PRO A 315 -7.39 -24.34 -25.47
CA PRO A 315 -8.69 -24.78 -25.02
C PRO A 315 -9.36 -23.69 -24.16
N VAL A 316 -10.42 -23.08 -24.68
CA VAL A 316 -11.12 -21.95 -24.06
C VAL A 316 -11.55 -22.32 -22.63
N ASN A 317 -10.94 -21.68 -21.64
CA ASN A 317 -11.26 -21.91 -20.25
C ASN A 317 -12.56 -21.15 -19.91
N PRO A 318 -13.68 -21.84 -19.60
CA PRO A 318 -14.97 -21.17 -19.41
C PRO A 318 -14.97 -20.24 -18.20
N HIS A 319 -14.10 -20.47 -17.21
CA HIS A 319 -13.94 -19.61 -16.05
C HIS A 319 -13.19 -18.31 -16.38
N LEU A 320 -12.26 -18.36 -17.34
CA LEU A 320 -11.53 -17.17 -17.82
C LEU A 320 -12.47 -16.21 -18.55
N GLU A 321 -13.36 -16.73 -19.41
CA GLU A 321 -14.34 -15.92 -20.13
C GLU A 321 -15.39 -15.29 -19.19
N VAL A 322 -15.76 -15.96 -18.10
CA VAL A 322 -16.62 -15.35 -17.05
C VAL A 322 -15.91 -14.15 -16.39
N ILE A 323 -14.60 -14.25 -16.14
CA ILE A 323 -13.81 -13.16 -15.55
C ILE A 323 -13.59 -12.02 -16.55
N LYS A 324 -13.16 -12.31 -17.78
CA LYS A 324 -13.05 -11.32 -18.87
C LYS A 324 -14.37 -10.57 -19.07
N LYS A 325 -15.50 -11.28 -19.11
CA LYS A 325 -16.83 -10.67 -19.21
C LYS A 325 -17.18 -9.79 -18.02
N ALA A 326 -16.90 -10.24 -16.79
CA ALA A 326 -17.10 -9.39 -15.60
C ALA A 326 -16.21 -8.14 -15.61
N PHE A 327 -15.04 -8.18 -16.26
CA PHE A 327 -14.18 -7.01 -16.46
C PHE A 327 -14.76 -6.09 -17.54
N CYS A 328 -15.15 -6.61 -18.73
CA CYS A 328 -15.86 -5.84 -19.78
C CYS A 328 -17.06 -5.07 -19.20
N ASP A 329 -17.95 -5.79 -18.51
CA ASP A 329 -19.18 -5.26 -17.91
C ASP A 329 -18.92 -4.26 -16.75
N ALA A 330 -17.75 -4.28 -16.13
CA ALA A 330 -17.39 -3.37 -15.04
C ALA A 330 -16.57 -2.14 -15.50
N LEU A 331 -15.80 -2.28 -16.58
CA LEU A 331 -14.98 -1.24 -17.18
C LEU A 331 -15.71 -0.49 -18.31
N LEU A 332 -16.82 -1.03 -18.80
CA LEU A 332 -17.61 -0.54 -19.94
C LEU A 332 -16.78 -0.52 -21.24
N VAL A 333 -16.11 -1.64 -21.51
CA VAL A 333 -15.32 -1.90 -22.73
C VAL A 333 -15.81 -3.18 -23.41
N ASP A 334 -15.69 -3.25 -24.74
CA ASP A 334 -16.26 -4.34 -25.53
C ASP A 334 -15.49 -5.66 -25.34
N GLU A 335 -14.16 -5.62 -25.27
CA GLU A 335 -13.29 -6.78 -25.04
C GLU A 335 -12.22 -6.49 -23.99
N VAL A 336 -11.75 -7.56 -23.33
CA VAL A 336 -10.66 -7.57 -22.33
C VAL A 336 -9.83 -8.83 -22.55
N SER A 337 -8.52 -8.68 -22.74
CA SER A 337 -7.57 -9.78 -22.89
C SER A 337 -7.26 -10.45 -21.54
N GLU A 338 -6.75 -11.69 -21.57
CA GLU A 338 -6.48 -12.46 -20.35
C GLU A 338 -5.37 -11.86 -19.47
N PHE A 339 -4.50 -11.03 -20.05
CA PHE A 339 -3.40 -10.34 -19.38
C PHE A 339 -3.64 -8.85 -19.12
N ASP A 340 -4.79 -8.30 -19.54
CA ASP A 340 -5.08 -6.88 -19.35
C ASP A 340 -5.27 -6.55 -17.86
N ASP A 341 -4.59 -5.50 -17.40
CA ASP A 341 -4.66 -5.02 -16.04
C ASP A 341 -5.90 -4.13 -15.84
N PHE A 342 -6.79 -4.55 -14.93
CA PHE A 342 -8.07 -3.94 -14.64
C PHE A 342 -7.98 -2.42 -14.37
N PHE A 343 -6.95 -1.99 -13.63
CA PHE A 343 -6.78 -0.57 -13.27
C PHE A 343 -6.15 0.23 -14.41
N THR A 344 -5.26 -0.38 -15.19
CA THR A 344 -4.65 0.19 -16.40
C THR A 344 -5.70 0.43 -17.49
N LEU A 345 -6.65 -0.50 -17.65
CA LEU A 345 -7.85 -0.33 -18.48
C LEU A 345 -8.81 0.77 -17.97
N GLY A 346 -8.55 1.40 -16.82
CA GLY A 346 -9.39 2.48 -16.25
C GLY A 346 -10.21 2.06 -15.02
N GLY A 347 -9.95 0.87 -14.48
CA GLY A 347 -10.56 0.39 -13.26
C GLY A 347 -10.30 1.29 -12.06
N ASN A 348 -11.26 1.35 -11.16
CA ASN A 348 -11.22 2.11 -9.92
C ASN A 348 -11.94 1.31 -8.82
N SER A 349 -12.05 1.83 -7.59
CA SER A 349 -12.70 1.11 -6.49
C SER A 349 -14.18 0.81 -6.71
N ILE A 350 -14.88 1.61 -7.53
CA ILE A 350 -16.29 1.40 -7.87
C ILE A 350 -16.45 0.30 -8.92
N SER A 351 -15.67 0.32 -10.01
CA SER A 351 -15.71 -0.77 -10.98
C SER A 351 -15.13 -2.07 -10.41
N ALA A 352 -14.11 -1.99 -9.54
CA ALA A 352 -13.59 -3.15 -8.83
C ALA A 352 -14.66 -3.77 -7.92
N ALA A 353 -15.42 -2.97 -7.18
CA ALA A 353 -16.56 -3.47 -6.40
C ALA A 353 -17.64 -4.11 -7.29
N HIS A 354 -17.88 -3.60 -8.50
CA HIS A 354 -18.82 -4.19 -9.46
C HIS A 354 -18.31 -5.55 -10.01
N ALA A 355 -17.06 -5.62 -10.47
CA ALA A 355 -16.44 -6.86 -10.94
C ALA A 355 -16.37 -7.91 -9.81
N ALA A 356 -15.99 -7.51 -8.60
CA ALA A 356 -15.92 -8.39 -7.43
C ALA A 356 -17.29 -8.97 -7.08
N HIS A 357 -18.32 -8.12 -6.97
CA HIS A 357 -19.70 -8.54 -6.72
C HIS A 357 -20.24 -9.46 -7.82
N LYS A 358 -19.85 -9.24 -9.09
CA LYS A 358 -20.28 -10.05 -10.24
C LYS A 358 -19.61 -11.42 -10.31
N LEU A 359 -18.40 -11.55 -9.76
CA LEU A 359 -17.66 -12.81 -9.62
C LEU A 359 -17.89 -13.49 -8.24
N ASP A 360 -18.65 -12.84 -7.35
CA ASP A 360 -18.92 -13.22 -5.96
C ASP A 360 -17.70 -13.22 -5.01
N ILE A 361 -16.59 -12.62 -5.44
CA ILE A 361 -15.27 -12.61 -4.77
C ILE A 361 -15.04 -11.38 -3.86
N ASP A 362 -13.98 -11.44 -3.05
CA ASP A 362 -13.47 -10.29 -2.30
C ASP A 362 -12.79 -9.27 -3.24
N MET A 363 -13.15 -7.99 -3.14
CA MET A 363 -12.59 -6.93 -3.99
C MET A 363 -11.06 -6.80 -3.88
N ARG A 364 -10.47 -7.17 -2.73
CA ARG A 364 -9.01 -7.15 -2.54
C ARG A 364 -8.29 -8.10 -3.49
N LEU A 365 -8.94 -9.18 -3.95
CA LEU A 365 -8.37 -10.08 -4.95
C LEU A 365 -8.16 -9.39 -6.30
N LEU A 366 -8.97 -8.41 -6.69
CA LEU A 366 -8.70 -7.59 -7.89
C LEU A 366 -7.46 -6.70 -7.71
N TYR A 367 -7.27 -6.13 -6.52
CA TYR A 367 -6.09 -5.31 -6.21
C TYR A 367 -4.78 -6.11 -6.12
N ILE A 368 -4.86 -7.42 -5.86
CA ILE A 368 -3.70 -8.32 -5.78
C ILE A 368 -3.47 -9.04 -7.12
N TYR A 369 -4.55 -9.40 -7.83
CA TYR A 369 -4.55 -10.15 -9.08
C TYR A 369 -5.36 -9.39 -10.16
N PRO A 370 -4.84 -8.27 -10.68
CA PRO A 370 -5.61 -7.34 -11.50
C PRO A 370 -5.85 -7.78 -12.95
N THR A 371 -5.42 -8.97 -13.38
CA THR A 371 -5.68 -9.46 -14.76
C THR A 371 -6.56 -10.71 -14.73
N PRO A 372 -7.39 -10.99 -15.75
CA PRO A 372 -8.28 -12.15 -15.74
C PRO A 372 -7.57 -13.49 -15.49
N SER A 373 -6.40 -13.69 -16.12
CA SER A 373 -5.58 -14.90 -15.96
C SER A 373 -5.01 -15.03 -14.55
N LYS A 374 -4.48 -13.95 -13.96
CA LYS A 374 -3.98 -13.94 -12.57
C LYS A 374 -5.09 -14.19 -11.56
N LEU A 375 -6.26 -13.57 -11.76
CA LEU A 375 -7.41 -13.74 -10.88
C LEU A 375 -7.97 -15.16 -10.94
N LEU A 376 -8.08 -15.74 -12.14
CA LEU A 376 -8.47 -17.14 -12.31
C LEU A 376 -7.50 -18.08 -11.57
N HIS A 377 -6.20 -17.86 -11.73
CA HIS A 377 -5.18 -18.68 -11.07
C HIS A 377 -5.32 -18.64 -9.54
N ALA A 378 -5.53 -17.46 -8.95
CA ALA A 378 -5.76 -17.31 -7.52
C ALA A 378 -7.01 -18.09 -7.04
N LEU A 379 -8.13 -17.94 -7.73
CA LEU A 379 -9.40 -18.61 -7.39
C LEU A 379 -9.32 -20.15 -7.52
N VAL A 380 -8.54 -20.66 -8.48
CA VAL A 380 -8.29 -22.10 -8.63
C VAL A 380 -7.36 -22.64 -7.52
N MET A 381 -6.35 -21.87 -7.10
CA MET A 381 -5.46 -22.28 -6.00
C MET A 381 -6.16 -22.33 -4.64
N GLU A 382 -7.04 -21.37 -4.32
CA GLU A 382 -7.85 -21.42 -3.10
C GLU A 382 -8.75 -22.68 -3.05
N HIS A 383 -9.25 -23.14 -4.20
CA HIS A 383 -10.11 -24.31 -4.27
C HIS A 383 -9.36 -25.63 -4.07
N ASN A 384 -8.14 -25.76 -4.61
CA ASN A 384 -7.36 -27.00 -4.55
C ASN A 384 -6.81 -27.32 -3.15
N ASN A 385 -6.55 -26.31 -2.31
CA ASN A 385 -6.11 -26.49 -0.92
C ASN A 385 -7.20 -27.05 0.03
N SER A 386 -8.39 -27.40 -0.49
CA SER A 386 -9.52 -27.90 0.31
C SER A 386 -9.80 -29.41 0.19
N VAL A 387 -9.09 -30.16 -0.66
CA VAL A 387 -9.37 -31.59 -0.91
C VAL A 387 -8.09 -32.44 -0.91
N SER A 388 -8.02 -33.37 0.04
CA SER A 388 -7.13 -34.54 0.00
C SER A 388 -7.83 -35.78 0.59
N PRO A 389 -7.45 -37.03 0.21
CA PRO A 389 -8.30 -38.21 0.46
C PRO A 389 -7.84 -39.09 1.63
N THR A 390 -8.79 -39.78 2.27
CA THR A 390 -8.65 -40.95 3.20
C THR A 390 -7.91 -40.70 4.54
N ASP A 391 -8.32 -41.23 5.70
CA ASP A 391 -9.54 -41.99 6.06
C ASP A 391 -9.82 -41.94 7.59
N GLU A 392 -10.99 -42.47 8.01
CA GLU A 392 -11.46 -42.70 9.41
C GLU A 392 -11.82 -41.46 10.30
N PRO A 393 -12.75 -41.59 11.29
CA PRO A 393 -13.58 -40.45 11.71
C PRO A 393 -13.69 -40.18 13.24
N HIS A 394 -13.36 -38.97 13.70
CA HIS A 394 -13.71 -38.48 15.05
C HIS A 394 -14.32 -37.05 15.04
N PRO A 395 -15.40 -36.78 15.82
CA PRO A 395 -16.23 -35.59 15.62
C PRO A 395 -15.76 -34.34 16.38
N LYS A 396 -15.59 -33.23 15.67
CA LYS A 396 -15.57 -31.85 16.24
C LYS A 396 -16.51 -30.94 15.44
N LYS A 397 -17.11 -29.97 16.12
CA LYS A 397 -18.18 -29.11 15.55
C LYS A 397 -17.62 -28.11 14.54
N GLY A 398 -18.09 -28.17 13.29
CA GLY A 398 -17.76 -27.18 12.26
C GLY A 398 -18.64 -25.92 12.32
N LEU A 399 -18.09 -24.79 11.86
CA LEU A 399 -18.87 -23.69 11.28
C LEU A 399 -18.91 -23.90 9.76
N ASN A 400 -20.10 -23.86 9.16
CA ASN A 400 -20.26 -24.15 7.73
C ASN A 400 -20.02 -22.89 6.88
N GLY A 401 -18.85 -22.81 6.23
CA GLY A 401 -18.51 -21.72 5.29
C GLY A 401 -18.50 -22.10 3.80
N SER A 402 -18.13 -23.34 3.43
CA SER A 402 -17.77 -23.68 2.04
C SER A 402 -18.94 -23.96 1.08
N ALA A 403 -20.18 -23.95 1.55
CA ALA A 403 -21.35 -24.38 0.76
C ALA A 403 -21.83 -23.38 -0.32
N SER A 404 -21.08 -22.31 -0.58
CA SER A 404 -21.47 -21.22 -1.49
C SER A 404 -21.03 -21.45 -2.94
N ILE A 405 -19.74 -21.79 -3.14
CA ILE A 405 -19.10 -21.80 -4.47
C ILE A 405 -19.62 -22.95 -5.35
N GLN A 406 -19.77 -24.16 -4.79
CA GLN A 406 -20.29 -25.33 -5.51
C GLN A 406 -21.64 -25.06 -6.18
N ARG A 407 -22.55 -24.32 -5.50
CA ARG A 407 -23.88 -23.99 -6.05
C ARG A 407 -23.83 -23.07 -7.26
N LEU A 408 -22.78 -22.25 -7.39
CA LEU A 408 -22.59 -21.37 -8.54
C LEU A 408 -22.32 -22.18 -9.82
N PHE A 409 -21.59 -23.28 -9.70
CA PHE A 409 -21.31 -24.20 -10.81
C PHE A 409 -22.48 -25.15 -11.09
N ASP A 410 -23.04 -25.78 -10.06
CA ASP A 410 -24.16 -26.72 -10.22
C ASP A 410 -25.41 -26.04 -10.83
N SER A 411 -25.69 -24.78 -10.47
CA SER A 411 -26.86 -24.03 -10.95
C SER A 411 -26.79 -23.62 -12.43
N ILE A 412 -25.63 -23.72 -13.08
CA ILE A 412 -25.45 -23.40 -14.51
C ILE A 412 -25.61 -24.66 -15.36
N ALA A 413 -25.12 -25.81 -14.87
CA ALA A 413 -25.29 -27.11 -15.52
C ALA A 413 -26.75 -27.61 -15.54
N ALA A 414 -27.61 -27.10 -14.64
CA ALA A 414 -29.00 -27.55 -14.49
C ALA A 414 -29.99 -27.02 -15.55
N ASN A 415 -29.64 -25.99 -16.34
CA ASN A 415 -30.57 -25.34 -17.28
C ASN A 415 -30.72 -26.04 -18.64
N THR A 416 -30.40 -27.35 -18.70
CA THR A 416 -30.56 -28.18 -19.92
C THR A 416 -31.12 -29.57 -19.60
N ASN A 417 -32.31 -29.65 -18.98
CA ASN A 417 -33.36 -30.66 -19.26
C ASN A 417 -34.67 -30.32 -18.49
N ASP A 418 -35.80 -30.86 -18.95
CA ASP A 418 -37.16 -30.40 -18.61
C ASP A 418 -38.03 -31.47 -17.91
N SER A 419 -39.20 -31.05 -17.41
CA SER A 419 -40.41 -31.80 -16.99
C SER A 419 -40.62 -32.30 -15.53
N PHE A 420 -41.74 -31.85 -14.94
CA PHE A 420 -42.72 -32.49 -14.01
C PHE A 420 -42.27 -33.65 -13.06
N HIS A 421 -42.68 -33.75 -11.78
CA HIS A 421 -44.01 -33.47 -11.17
C HIS A 421 -43.93 -33.25 -9.61
N GLU A 422 -45.06 -33.37 -8.89
CA GLU A 422 -45.26 -32.93 -7.49
C GLU A 422 -44.88 -33.94 -6.37
N GLY A 423 -44.59 -33.44 -5.16
CA GLY A 423 -44.52 -34.25 -3.92
C GLY A 423 -44.53 -33.40 -2.62
N LYS A 424 -45.29 -33.81 -1.60
CA LYS A 424 -45.45 -33.12 -0.30
C LYS A 424 -44.68 -33.85 0.82
N ALA A 425 -44.17 -33.12 1.84
CA ALA A 425 -44.76 -33.12 3.21
C ALA A 425 -43.84 -32.65 4.38
N GLN A 426 -44.42 -31.76 5.20
CA GLN A 426 -44.39 -31.73 6.69
C GLN A 426 -43.12 -31.32 7.49
N ILE A 427 -43.38 -31.10 8.79
CA ILE A 427 -42.64 -30.28 9.77
C ILE A 427 -42.60 -31.01 11.12
N ASN A 428 -41.45 -30.98 11.81
CA ASN A 428 -41.31 -31.00 13.28
C ASN A 428 -39.84 -30.75 13.67
N GLY A 429 -39.46 -30.05 14.75
CA GLY A 429 -40.25 -29.24 15.68
C GLY A 429 -40.00 -29.57 17.17
N LYS A 430 -39.15 -28.81 17.88
CA LYS A 430 -39.18 -28.65 19.36
C LYS A 430 -38.30 -27.50 19.89
N ARG A 431 -38.62 -27.00 21.10
CA ARG A 431 -37.97 -25.90 21.84
C ARG A 431 -37.47 -26.38 23.22
N ALA A 432 -36.42 -25.74 23.77
CA ALA A 432 -36.21 -25.37 25.19
C ALA A 432 -34.86 -24.58 25.28
N HIS A 433 -34.69 -23.42 25.95
CA HIS A 433 -34.94 -23.04 27.36
C HIS A 433 -34.03 -23.81 28.35
N TYR A 434 -33.27 -23.21 29.28
CA TYR A 434 -33.00 -21.79 29.66
C TYR A 434 -31.47 -21.67 30.02
N HIS A 435 -30.87 -20.78 30.83
CA HIS A 435 -31.26 -19.76 31.84
C HIS A 435 -30.12 -18.71 32.02
N ILE A 436 -30.29 -17.70 32.90
CA ILE A 436 -29.25 -16.75 33.35
C ILE A 436 -29.23 -16.69 34.89
N ALA A 437 -28.07 -16.46 35.52
CA ALA A 437 -27.94 -16.04 36.93
C ALA A 437 -26.61 -15.28 37.15
N GLY A 438 -26.55 -14.45 38.19
CA GLY A 438 -25.36 -13.72 38.65
C GLY A 438 -25.54 -13.20 40.08
N SER A 439 -24.46 -12.77 40.74
CA SER A 439 -24.47 -12.31 42.15
C SER A 439 -23.50 -11.14 42.40
N TYR A 440 -23.80 -10.32 43.42
CA TYR A 440 -23.05 -9.14 43.87
C TYR A 440 -22.32 -9.39 45.21
N GLY A 441 -21.33 -8.54 45.53
CA GLY A 441 -20.75 -8.41 46.87
C GLY A 441 -19.90 -7.14 47.04
N ASN A 442 -20.20 -6.32 48.06
CA ASN A 442 -19.36 -5.19 48.52
C ASN A 442 -18.25 -5.72 49.47
N GLY A 443 -17.15 -5.04 49.83
CA GLY A 443 -16.58 -3.71 49.56
C GLY A 443 -15.20 -3.64 50.27
N THR A 444 -14.60 -2.53 50.74
CA THR A 444 -14.91 -1.08 50.77
C THR A 444 -13.60 -0.28 51.02
N ASP A 445 -13.58 1.00 50.64
CA ASP A 445 -12.72 2.11 51.11
C ASP A 445 -11.17 2.10 51.02
N GLY A 446 -10.66 3.12 50.31
CA GLY A 446 -9.27 3.60 50.30
C GLY A 446 -9.20 4.93 49.53
N GLN A 447 -8.81 6.03 50.17
CA GLN A 447 -9.05 7.40 49.69
C GLN A 447 -7.87 8.07 48.95
N LEU A 448 -8.24 8.95 47.99
CA LEU A 448 -7.46 10.10 47.46
C LEU A 448 -6.13 9.76 46.74
N SER A 449 -5.59 10.57 45.81
CA SER A 449 -5.90 11.96 45.42
C SER A 449 -5.93 12.16 43.88
N LYS A 450 -5.84 13.41 43.37
CA LYS A 450 -6.15 13.76 41.97
C LYS A 450 -5.39 15.02 41.49
N TYR A 451 -4.94 15.02 40.21
CA TYR A 451 -4.28 16.14 39.48
C TYR A 451 -2.86 16.54 39.95
N PRO A 452 -2.11 17.36 39.18
CA PRO A 452 -1.84 17.26 37.73
C PRO A 452 -0.34 17.40 37.39
N PHE A 453 0.08 17.06 36.16
CA PHE A 453 1.42 17.40 35.66
C PHE A 453 1.45 18.76 34.93
N SER A 454 2.50 19.54 35.20
CA SER A 454 2.76 20.87 34.62
C SER A 454 4.06 20.84 33.80
N PRO A 455 4.14 21.54 32.64
CA PRO A 455 5.30 21.45 31.75
C PRO A 455 6.41 22.43 32.15
N ASN A 456 7.33 21.99 33.01
CA ASN A 456 8.71 22.50 33.07
C ASN A 456 9.56 21.62 33.99
N ASP A 457 10.51 20.87 33.43
CA ASP A 457 11.79 20.63 34.10
C ASP A 457 12.89 20.46 33.05
N ARG A 458 13.97 21.24 33.19
CA ARG A 458 15.11 21.24 32.26
C ARG A 458 16.27 20.50 32.92
N TYR A 459 16.42 19.21 32.59
CA TYR A 459 17.61 18.48 33.03
C TYR A 459 18.85 18.99 32.29
N GLN A 460 19.76 19.60 33.04
CA GLN A 460 21.09 19.97 32.55
C GLN A 460 21.93 18.71 32.38
N ALA A 461 22.72 18.65 31.30
CA ALA A 461 23.80 17.69 31.21
C ALA A 461 24.88 18.05 32.25
N SER A 462 25.37 17.05 32.98
CA SER A 462 26.52 17.15 33.89
C SER A 462 27.63 16.20 33.41
N ASP A 463 28.87 16.67 33.47
CA ASP A 463 30.00 15.97 32.87
C ASP A 463 30.31 14.63 33.55
N LEU A 464 30.19 13.53 32.80
CA LEU A 464 30.52 12.19 33.26
C LEU A 464 32.00 11.89 33.03
N ASN A 465 32.78 11.95 34.11
CA ASN A 465 34.18 11.54 34.13
C ASN A 465 34.35 10.05 33.77
N LEU A 466 35.40 9.75 33.00
CA LEU A 466 35.65 8.44 32.38
C LEU A 466 35.96 7.32 33.40
N ASP A 467 36.46 7.67 34.59
CA ASP A 467 36.99 6.73 35.59
C ASP A 467 35.95 5.87 36.32
N THR A 468 34.67 6.28 36.35
CA THR A 468 33.64 5.56 37.14
C THR A 468 33.31 4.19 36.53
N CYS A 469 33.40 4.04 35.20
CA CYS A 469 33.03 2.82 34.46
C CYS A 469 33.99 1.63 34.71
N LEU A 470 35.13 1.85 35.37
CA LEU A 470 36.09 0.79 35.68
C LEU A 470 35.80 0.05 36.99
N LYS A 471 35.05 0.64 37.94
CA LYS A 471 34.94 0.10 39.31
C LYS A 471 33.79 -0.89 39.52
N ASP A 472 32.65 -0.73 38.83
CA ASP A 472 31.51 -1.65 38.95
C ASP A 472 31.70 -2.99 38.22
N ARG A 473 32.77 -3.13 37.42
CA ARG A 473 33.06 -4.36 36.64
C ARG A 473 33.26 -5.61 37.50
N ASN A 474 33.57 -5.47 38.79
CA ASN A 474 33.77 -6.60 39.71
C ASN A 474 32.47 -7.14 40.35
N SER A 475 31.32 -6.50 40.13
CA SER A 475 30.04 -6.91 40.74
C SER A 475 29.28 -7.95 39.90
N VAL A 476 29.45 -7.94 38.58
CA VAL A 476 28.67 -8.76 37.63
C VAL A 476 29.51 -9.88 37.02
N MET A 477 29.92 -10.86 37.84
CA MET A 477 30.38 -12.14 37.30
C MET A 477 29.18 -12.93 36.76
N GLY A 478 28.94 -12.85 35.44
CA GLY A 478 27.84 -13.58 34.81
C GLY A 478 27.79 -13.61 33.29
N SER A 479 28.44 -12.69 32.56
CA SER A 479 28.31 -12.66 31.09
C SER A 479 29.56 -12.17 30.36
N GLN A 480 30.48 -13.10 30.05
CA GLN A 480 31.70 -12.84 29.25
C GLN A 480 31.43 -12.56 27.76
N TRP A 481 30.18 -12.67 27.31
CA TRP A 481 29.74 -12.85 25.92
C TRP A 481 30.32 -11.87 24.87
N ILE A 482 30.65 -10.63 25.24
CA ILE A 482 31.22 -9.63 24.32
C ILE A 482 32.65 -9.19 24.68
N LEU A 483 33.20 -9.62 25.82
CA LEU A 483 34.51 -9.15 26.29
C LEU A 483 35.71 -9.62 25.44
N ASN A 484 35.50 -10.61 24.56
CA ASN A 484 36.50 -11.04 23.58
C ASN A 484 36.57 -10.12 22.35
N PHE A 485 35.52 -9.35 22.04
CA PHE A 485 35.64 -8.29 21.03
C PHE A 485 36.58 -7.19 21.56
N CYS A 486 37.66 -6.88 20.84
CA CYS A 486 38.59 -5.82 21.22
C CYS A 486 37.86 -4.49 21.44
N LEU A 487 37.69 -4.12 22.73
CA LEU A 487 36.80 -3.06 23.24
C LEU A 487 37.09 -1.62 22.75
N GLN A 488 38.06 -1.43 21.84
CA GLN A 488 38.44 -0.13 21.27
C GLN A 488 38.08 0.00 19.77
N LYS A 489 37.60 -1.05 19.10
CA LYS A 489 37.14 -0.99 17.71
C LYS A 489 35.67 -0.56 17.66
N LYS A 490 35.33 0.48 16.87
CA LYS A 490 33.93 0.81 16.56
C LYS A 490 33.46 0.00 15.36
N TRP A 491 32.24 -0.53 15.44
CA TRP A 491 31.57 -1.20 14.33
C TRP A 491 30.05 -1.14 14.44
N SER A 492 29.36 -1.38 13.33
CA SER A 492 27.90 -1.48 13.28
C SER A 492 27.42 -2.58 12.35
N ILE A 493 26.21 -3.07 12.64
CA ILE A 493 25.54 -4.15 11.92
C ILE A 493 24.02 -3.94 11.95
N GLY A 494 23.37 -4.24 10.83
CA GLY A 494 21.92 -4.26 10.70
C GLY A 494 21.50 -4.94 9.39
N ARG A 495 20.18 -5.01 9.14
CA ARG A 495 19.56 -5.83 8.08
C ARG A 495 20.23 -5.76 6.69
N SER A 496 20.61 -4.57 6.23
CA SER A 496 21.24 -4.34 4.91
C SER A 496 22.69 -3.82 5.02
N ASN A 497 23.08 -3.27 6.17
CA ASN A 497 24.45 -2.81 6.45
C ASN A 497 25.17 -3.88 7.29
N ARG A 498 25.70 -4.94 6.66
CA ARG A 498 26.09 -6.16 7.39
C ARG A 498 27.27 -5.98 8.35
N PHE A 499 28.34 -5.29 7.95
CA PHE A 499 29.38 -4.86 8.89
C PHE A 499 30.05 -3.59 8.37
N MET A 500 30.02 -2.52 9.15
CA MET A 500 30.84 -1.32 8.93
C MET A 500 31.80 -1.13 10.11
N HIS A 501 33.03 -0.71 9.85
CA HIS A 501 34.11 -0.63 10.84
C HIS A 501 34.95 0.64 10.67
N ASP A 502 35.50 1.19 11.76
CA ASP A 502 36.16 2.50 11.74
C ASP A 502 37.56 2.51 11.08
N TYR A 503 38.24 1.36 11.05
CA TYR A 503 39.59 1.20 10.48
C TYR A 503 39.60 0.15 9.35
N GLU A 504 40.40 0.36 8.30
CA GLU A 504 40.44 -0.51 7.09
C GLU A 504 41.09 -1.89 7.29
N GLY A 505 41.60 -2.20 8.48
CA GLY A 505 42.17 -3.51 8.77
C GLY A 505 41.12 -4.61 8.68
N LYS A 506 41.36 -5.65 7.86
CA LYS A 506 40.55 -6.87 7.83
C LYS A 506 40.31 -7.37 9.26
N LEU A 507 39.06 -7.63 9.61
CA LEU A 507 38.75 -8.36 10.83
C LEU A 507 39.18 -9.82 10.63
N LEU A 508 40.16 -10.29 11.41
CA LEU A 508 40.38 -11.73 11.55
C LEU A 508 39.26 -12.25 12.45
N LEU A 509 38.27 -12.87 11.82
CA LEU A 509 37.06 -13.37 12.49
C LEU A 509 37.40 -14.38 13.61
N GLU A 510 38.52 -15.08 13.45
CA GLU A 510 39.16 -15.99 14.39
C GLU A 510 39.40 -15.38 15.79
N ASP A 511 39.61 -14.05 15.90
CA ASP A 511 39.79 -13.34 17.18
C ASP A 511 38.48 -13.25 18.00
N CYS A 512 37.31 -13.41 17.37
CA CYS A 512 36.02 -13.00 17.93
C CYS A 512 35.02 -14.14 18.16
N CYS A 513 35.31 -15.38 17.73
CA CYS A 513 34.35 -16.48 17.76
C CYS A 513 33.84 -16.81 19.18
N SER A 514 32.52 -16.86 19.31
CA SER A 514 31.84 -17.49 20.45
C SER A 514 31.44 -18.92 20.10
N TYR A 515 31.48 -19.83 21.08
CA TYR A 515 31.22 -21.26 20.85
C TYR A 515 30.00 -21.75 21.63
N VAL A 516 29.09 -22.44 20.94
CA VAL A 516 27.94 -23.14 21.55
C VAL A 516 28.08 -24.63 21.28
N SER A 517 27.97 -25.45 22.35
CA SER A 517 28.11 -26.91 22.25
C SER A 517 26.89 -27.53 21.55
N CYS A 518 27.09 -27.97 20.30
CA CYS A 518 26.01 -28.44 19.43
C CYS A 518 25.55 -29.89 19.67
N ASN A 519 26.09 -30.55 20.71
CA ASN A 519 25.74 -31.94 21.05
C ASN A 519 24.39 -32.09 21.80
N LYS A 520 23.67 -30.99 22.01
CA LYS A 520 22.31 -30.92 22.58
C LYS A 520 21.53 -29.83 21.85
N ARG A 521 20.20 -29.95 21.75
CA ARG A 521 19.34 -28.82 21.38
C ARG A 521 19.51 -27.67 22.37
N GLY A 522 19.46 -26.44 21.87
CA GLY A 522 19.43 -25.25 22.70
C GLY A 522 18.01 -24.86 23.11
N TYR A 523 17.91 -23.84 23.95
CA TYR A 523 16.70 -23.08 24.19
C TYR A 523 17.00 -21.58 24.03
N LEU A 524 16.00 -20.79 23.64
CA LEU A 524 16.07 -19.33 23.71
C LEU A 524 15.64 -18.87 25.10
N GLN A 525 16.39 -17.92 25.66
CA GLN A 525 16.08 -17.24 26.90
C GLN A 525 15.94 -15.74 26.65
N GLU A 526 14.81 -15.15 27.02
CA GLU A 526 14.70 -13.69 27.07
C GLU A 526 15.59 -13.14 28.20
N LEU A 527 16.45 -12.19 27.85
CA LEU A 527 17.32 -11.48 28.80
C LEU A 527 16.66 -10.20 29.29
N TRP A 528 16.01 -9.47 28.38
CA TRP A 528 15.22 -8.28 28.64
C TRP A 528 14.34 -7.96 27.42
N ASN A 529 13.31 -7.15 27.62
CA ASN A 529 12.53 -6.51 26.57
C ASN A 529 12.17 -5.09 27.00
N ILE A 530 11.74 -4.25 26.05
CA ILE A 530 11.33 -2.87 26.30
C ILE A 530 10.06 -2.52 25.50
N PRO A 531 9.15 -1.68 26.02
CA PRO A 531 8.01 -1.18 25.27
C PRO A 531 8.39 0.00 24.35
N LEU A 532 7.68 0.13 23.23
CA LEU A 532 7.83 1.21 22.25
C LEU A 532 6.49 1.92 21.93
N ASP A 533 5.49 1.78 22.80
CA ASP A 533 4.14 2.39 22.73
C ASP A 533 3.27 2.03 21.49
N SER A 534 3.81 1.30 20.51
CA SER A 534 3.10 0.73 19.36
C SER A 534 4.03 -0.21 18.58
N CYS A 535 3.50 -0.84 17.52
CA CYS A 535 4.13 -1.93 16.78
C CYS A 535 5.55 -1.60 16.28
N VAL A 536 6.44 -2.59 16.35
CA VAL A 536 7.87 -2.44 16.09
C VAL A 536 8.29 -3.19 14.82
N ASP A 537 7.83 -2.69 13.67
CA ASP A 537 8.14 -3.27 12.35
C ASP A 537 9.58 -2.96 11.89
N ALA A 538 10.22 -1.92 12.43
CA ALA A 538 11.62 -1.60 12.13
C ALA A 538 12.59 -2.69 12.63
N SER A 539 13.62 -2.98 11.84
CA SER A 539 14.69 -3.91 12.24
C SER A 539 15.78 -3.18 13.01
N PRO A 540 16.31 -3.73 14.12
CA PRO A 540 17.31 -3.05 14.95
C PRO A 540 18.64 -2.82 14.21
N LEU A 541 19.28 -1.69 14.50
CA LEU A 541 20.68 -1.41 14.18
C LEU A 541 21.50 -1.51 15.47
N LEU A 542 22.57 -2.30 15.46
CA LEU A 542 23.52 -2.41 16.55
C LEU A 542 24.80 -1.64 16.21
N VAL A 543 25.31 -0.86 17.18
CA VAL A 543 26.55 -0.08 17.05
C VAL A 543 27.39 -0.24 18.31
N LEU A 544 28.54 -0.90 18.20
CA LEU A 544 29.59 -0.87 19.22
C LEU A 544 30.47 0.37 18.99
N ASN A 545 30.64 1.20 20.01
CA ASN A 545 31.51 2.38 19.96
C ASN A 545 32.27 2.49 21.30
N ASN A 546 33.58 2.32 21.28
CA ASN A 546 34.46 2.38 22.46
C ASN A 546 33.96 1.54 23.66
N GLY A 547 33.47 0.32 23.38
CA GLY A 547 32.94 -0.60 24.39
C GLY A 547 31.50 -0.32 24.85
N MET A 548 30.87 0.77 24.40
CA MET A 548 29.42 0.97 24.55
C MET A 548 28.67 0.24 23.44
N MET A 549 27.69 -0.60 23.80
CA MET A 549 26.88 -1.33 22.84
C MET A 549 25.48 -0.70 22.75
N ASN A 550 25.21 -0.04 21.64
CA ASN A 550 24.01 0.78 21.45
C ASN A 550 23.11 0.13 20.40
N ILE A 551 21.81 0.01 20.68
CA ILE A 551 20.80 -0.47 19.74
C ILE A 551 19.89 0.70 19.39
N PHE A 552 19.70 0.92 18.08
CA PHE A 552 18.81 1.93 17.54
C PHE A 552 17.61 1.27 16.86
N ILE A 553 16.40 1.68 17.24
CA ILE A 553 15.14 1.15 16.74
C ILE A 553 14.02 2.20 16.92
N GLY A 554 12.95 2.10 16.13
CA GLY A 554 11.75 2.92 16.28
C GLY A 554 10.47 2.13 16.02
N SER A 555 9.33 2.80 16.18
CA SER A 555 8.02 2.15 16.12
C SER A 555 6.90 3.01 15.54
N HIS A 556 5.70 2.43 15.48
CA HIS A 556 4.48 3.09 15.01
C HIS A 556 3.94 4.19 15.95
N SER A 557 4.48 4.34 17.17
CA SER A 557 4.16 5.44 18.09
C SER A 557 4.92 6.75 17.77
N HIS A 558 5.75 6.70 16.72
CA HIS A 558 6.75 7.69 16.31
C HIS A 558 7.97 7.80 17.25
N LEU A 559 8.12 6.89 18.22
CA LEU A 559 9.35 6.83 19.01
C LEU A 559 10.53 6.33 18.18
N PHE A 560 11.70 6.92 18.44
CA PHE A 560 13.00 6.40 18.03
C PHE A 560 13.94 6.45 19.24
N LEU A 561 14.66 5.34 19.48
CA LEU A 561 15.35 5.07 20.73
C LEU A 561 16.82 4.72 20.50
N CYS A 562 17.66 5.07 21.47
CA CYS A 562 18.96 4.45 21.69
C CYS A 562 18.93 3.67 23.00
N ILE A 563 19.30 2.40 22.97
CA ILE A 563 19.21 1.47 24.09
C ILE A 563 20.58 0.82 24.35
N ASP A 564 20.95 0.66 25.61
CA ASP A 564 22.08 -0.16 26.01
C ASP A 564 21.75 -1.65 25.79
N GLY A 565 22.34 -2.26 24.76
CA GLY A 565 21.98 -3.62 24.39
C GLY A 565 22.49 -4.70 25.37
N CYS A 566 23.30 -4.35 26.37
CA CYS A 566 23.72 -5.31 27.38
C CYS A 566 22.58 -5.60 28.36
N ASN A 567 21.86 -4.55 28.80
CA ASN A 567 20.88 -4.61 29.90
C ASN A 567 19.47 -4.05 29.59
N GLY A 568 19.26 -3.47 28.40
CA GLY A 568 17.96 -2.93 27.96
C GLY A 568 17.65 -1.51 28.41
N SER A 569 18.59 -0.78 29.05
CA SER A 569 18.30 0.59 29.51
C SER A 569 18.23 1.58 28.35
N VAL A 570 17.19 2.41 28.31
CA VAL A 570 17.07 3.50 27.33
C VAL A 570 18.11 4.58 27.66
N ARG A 571 19.03 4.83 26.72
CA ARG A 571 20.08 5.85 26.79
C ARG A 571 19.52 7.22 26.41
N TRP A 572 18.72 7.27 25.34
CA TRP A 572 17.93 8.44 24.96
C TRP A 572 16.69 8.03 24.14
N SER A 573 15.71 8.93 24.09
CA SER A 573 14.50 8.78 23.29
C SER A 573 14.15 10.08 22.57
N VAL A 574 13.66 9.98 21.34
CA VAL A 574 13.12 11.10 20.57
C VAL A 574 11.78 10.70 19.96
N LYS A 575 10.94 11.70 19.65
CA LYS A 575 9.66 11.49 18.95
C LYS A 575 9.68 12.21 17.61
N LEU A 576 9.45 11.45 16.55
CA LEU A 576 9.47 11.93 15.17
C LEU A 576 8.05 12.31 14.70
N GLU A 577 7.92 12.87 13.50
CA GLU A 577 6.63 13.38 12.98
C GLU A 577 5.72 12.28 12.40
N GLY A 578 6.27 11.09 12.16
CA GLY A 578 5.58 9.94 11.61
C GLY A 578 6.10 8.61 12.16
N ARG A 579 5.41 7.52 11.83
CA ARG A 579 5.80 6.15 12.18
C ARG A 579 7.21 5.83 11.69
N VAL A 580 7.94 5.04 12.47
CA VAL A 580 9.29 4.59 12.14
C VAL A 580 9.25 3.12 11.77
N GLU A 581 8.95 2.86 10.50
CA GLU A 581 9.05 1.55 9.83
C GLU A 581 10.49 1.33 9.30
N CYS A 582 11.26 2.42 9.17
CA CYS A 582 12.64 2.45 8.71
C CYS A 582 13.61 1.88 9.75
N SER A 583 14.48 0.96 9.32
CA SER A 583 15.65 0.55 10.11
C SER A 583 16.73 1.64 10.00
N ALA A 584 17.40 1.98 11.10
CA ALA A 584 18.41 3.03 11.11
C ALA A 584 19.73 2.62 10.42
N ALA A 585 20.56 3.61 10.11
CA ALA A 585 21.98 3.46 9.79
C ALA A 585 22.83 4.40 10.68
N ILE A 586 24.15 4.24 10.70
CA ILE A 586 25.09 5.16 11.37
C ILE A 586 26.02 5.75 10.31
N THR A 587 26.42 7.02 10.42
CA THR A 587 27.37 7.65 9.51
C THR A 587 28.74 6.94 9.53
N GLY A 588 29.50 7.07 8.44
CA GLY A 588 30.80 6.42 8.26
C GLY A 588 31.91 6.86 9.23
N ASP A 589 31.65 7.85 10.09
CA ASP A 589 32.52 8.31 11.17
C ASP A 589 31.98 7.99 12.58
N PHE A 590 30.85 7.29 12.66
CA PHE A 590 30.13 6.93 13.89
C PHE A 590 29.63 8.13 14.72
N SER A 591 29.45 9.31 14.11
CA SER A 591 28.99 10.52 14.79
C SER A 591 27.46 10.66 14.87
N GLU A 592 26.73 10.33 13.80
CA GLU A 592 25.29 10.55 13.68
C GLU A 592 24.55 9.26 13.28
N VAL A 593 23.40 9.00 13.90
CA VAL A 593 22.47 7.94 13.53
C VAL A 593 21.39 8.51 12.61
N VAL A 594 21.10 7.80 11.52
CA VAL A 594 20.26 8.25 10.41
C VAL A 594 19.03 7.36 10.31
N VAL A 595 17.83 7.95 10.30
CA VAL A 595 16.56 7.21 10.23
C VAL A 595 15.51 7.97 9.44
N GLY A 596 14.76 7.27 8.59
CA GLY A 596 13.61 7.80 7.86
C GLY A 596 12.29 7.61 8.62
N CYS A 597 11.24 8.34 8.23
CA CYS A 597 9.90 8.13 8.77
C CYS A 597 8.80 8.17 7.70
N TYR A 598 7.60 7.76 8.10
CA TYR A 598 6.40 7.75 7.27
C TYR A 598 5.99 9.13 6.72
N LYS A 599 6.50 10.23 7.29
CA LYS A 599 6.28 11.60 6.78
C LYS A 599 7.29 12.03 5.72
N GLY A 600 8.21 11.16 5.33
CA GLY A 600 9.23 11.43 4.32
C GLY A 600 10.45 12.20 4.81
N ASN A 601 10.51 12.54 6.10
CA ASN A 601 11.69 13.12 6.71
C ASN A 601 12.73 12.04 7.03
N ILE A 602 13.99 12.38 6.75
CA ILE A 602 15.20 11.64 7.07
C ILE A 602 15.94 12.46 8.12
N TYR A 603 16.04 11.96 9.34
CA TYR A 603 16.63 12.66 10.46
C TYR A 603 18.05 12.13 10.74
N PHE A 604 18.95 13.05 11.05
CA PHE A 604 20.31 12.78 11.51
C PHE A 604 20.39 13.22 12.97
N HIS A 605 20.56 12.27 13.89
CA HIS A 605 20.66 12.51 15.33
C HIS A 605 22.08 12.22 15.81
N ASP A 606 22.61 13.03 16.73
CA ASP A 606 23.86 12.73 17.43
C ASP A 606 23.77 11.36 18.13
N MET A 607 24.75 10.50 17.87
CA MET A 607 24.76 9.09 18.27
C MET A 607 24.65 8.88 19.80
N LEU A 608 25.23 9.79 20.58
CA LEU A 608 25.35 9.66 22.04
C LEU A 608 24.22 10.34 22.82
N THR A 609 23.64 11.42 22.26
CA THR A 609 22.66 12.27 22.96
C THR A 609 21.26 12.25 22.34
N GLY A 610 21.11 11.75 21.11
CA GLY A 610 19.85 11.79 20.37
C GLY A 610 19.45 13.19 19.90
N LYS A 611 20.30 14.20 20.11
CA LYS A 611 20.03 15.57 19.68
C LYS A 611 19.93 15.62 18.16
N LEU A 612 18.84 16.19 17.65
CA LEU A 612 18.66 16.39 16.21
C LEU A 612 19.76 17.32 15.66
N SER A 613 20.45 16.84 14.63
CA SER A 613 21.64 17.46 14.04
C SER A 613 21.33 18.06 12.67
N TRP A 614 20.62 17.32 11.82
CA TRP A 614 20.19 17.69 10.47
C TRP A 614 18.93 16.90 10.07
N THR A 615 18.17 17.39 9.10
CA THR A 615 16.96 16.74 8.57
C THR A 615 16.83 17.01 7.07
N VAL A 616 16.37 16.03 6.31
CA VAL A 616 16.03 16.16 4.88
C VAL A 616 14.61 15.66 4.63
N GLN A 617 13.76 16.52 4.07
CA GLN A 617 12.43 16.14 3.59
C GLN A 617 12.52 15.52 2.19
N THR A 618 11.87 14.39 1.98
CA THR A 618 11.59 13.80 0.66
C THR A 618 10.10 13.93 0.34
N ASP A 619 9.70 13.76 -0.92
CA ASP A 619 8.31 14.04 -1.35
C ASP A 619 7.35 12.86 -1.07
N GLY A 620 7.81 11.82 -0.37
CA GLY A 620 7.07 10.59 -0.07
C GLY A 620 7.62 9.83 1.15
N GLU A 621 6.96 8.74 1.55
CA GLU A 621 7.31 7.89 2.70
C GLU A 621 8.74 7.30 2.59
N VAL A 622 9.53 7.26 3.68
CA VAL A 622 10.85 6.61 3.73
C VAL A 622 10.81 5.39 4.66
N LYS A 623 11.03 4.19 4.11
CA LYS A 623 10.95 2.89 4.83
C LYS A 623 12.15 1.98 4.64
N MET A 624 12.88 2.11 3.52
CA MET A 624 14.14 1.41 3.30
C MET A 624 15.15 1.70 4.43
N GLN A 625 16.09 0.79 4.68
CA GLN A 625 17.23 1.09 5.56
C GLN A 625 18.24 1.93 4.76
N PRO A 626 18.68 3.11 5.25
CA PRO A 626 19.71 3.90 4.59
C PRO A 626 21.02 3.13 4.44
N VAL A 627 21.75 3.34 3.35
CA VAL A 627 23.00 2.63 3.04
C VAL A 627 24.18 3.60 2.98
N VAL A 628 25.32 3.23 3.57
CA VAL A 628 26.42 4.15 3.85
C VAL A 628 27.56 3.99 2.85
N ASP A 629 27.81 5.00 2.00
CA ASP A 629 29.06 5.10 1.25
C ASP A 629 30.06 5.93 2.07
N ARG A 630 30.85 5.22 2.89
CA ARG A 630 31.92 5.79 3.70
C ARG A 630 32.99 6.51 2.86
N THR A 631 33.26 6.06 1.64
CA THR A 631 34.33 6.62 0.79
C THR A 631 34.00 8.02 0.29
N LYS A 632 32.70 8.33 0.11
CA LYS A 632 32.22 9.62 -0.41
C LYS A 632 31.50 10.47 0.65
N ASN A 633 31.42 9.99 1.90
CA ASN A 633 30.60 10.56 2.98
C ASN A 633 29.11 10.71 2.59
N LEU A 634 28.57 9.74 1.85
CA LEU A 634 27.17 9.74 1.41
C LEU A 634 26.33 8.73 2.18
N ILE A 635 25.08 9.10 2.44
CA ILE A 635 24.00 8.19 2.82
C ILE A 635 23.03 8.09 1.65
N TRP A 636 22.76 6.86 1.21
CA TRP A 636 21.81 6.54 0.16
C TRP A 636 20.45 6.22 0.77
N CYS A 637 19.43 7.02 0.45
CA CYS A 637 18.06 6.88 0.94
C CYS A 637 17.07 6.78 -0.21
N GLY A 638 16.19 5.77 -0.21
CA GLY A 638 15.09 5.64 -1.15
C GLY A 638 13.80 6.19 -0.55
N SER A 639 12.99 6.86 -1.37
CA SER A 639 11.67 7.37 -0.97
C SER A 639 10.55 6.79 -1.86
N TYR A 640 9.33 6.83 -1.33
CA TYR A 640 8.13 6.49 -2.09
C TYR A 640 7.83 7.46 -3.23
N ASP A 641 8.44 8.67 -3.24
CA ASP A 641 8.37 9.65 -4.33
C ASP A 641 9.07 9.22 -5.65
N HIS A 642 9.50 7.96 -5.70
CA HIS A 642 10.20 7.31 -6.81
C HIS A 642 11.66 7.71 -7.01
N HIS A 643 12.30 8.33 -6.01
CA HIS A 643 13.71 8.73 -6.10
C HIS A 643 14.62 8.09 -5.06
N LEU A 644 15.87 7.89 -5.50
CA LEU A 644 17.02 7.61 -4.67
C LEU A 644 17.80 8.90 -4.41
N TYR A 645 18.01 9.21 -3.15
CA TYR A 645 18.72 10.39 -2.65
C TYR A 645 20.13 10.03 -2.20
N ALA A 646 21.12 10.83 -2.60
CA ALA A 646 22.49 10.80 -2.10
C ALA A 646 22.71 11.99 -1.15
N LEU A 647 22.74 11.73 0.16
CA LEU A 647 22.83 12.75 1.20
C LEU A 647 24.27 12.82 1.74
N ASN A 648 24.95 13.95 1.52
CA ASN A 648 26.27 14.18 2.08
C ASN A 648 26.14 14.64 3.53
N TYR A 649 26.54 13.80 4.48
CA TYR A 649 26.40 14.07 5.92
C TYR A 649 27.45 15.03 6.49
N LYS A 650 28.57 15.25 5.77
CA LYS A 650 29.57 16.26 6.15
C LYS A 650 29.13 17.65 5.74
N ASP A 651 28.71 17.81 4.49
CA ASP A 651 28.32 19.09 3.90
C ASP A 651 26.84 19.41 4.12
N ARG A 652 26.09 18.50 4.77
CA ARG A 652 24.66 18.63 5.14
C ARG A 652 23.79 19.04 3.95
N SER A 653 24.02 18.38 2.82
CA SER A 653 23.37 18.66 1.54
C SER A 653 22.87 17.38 0.86
N CYS A 654 21.77 17.50 0.12
CA CYS A 654 21.40 16.50 -0.88
C CYS A 654 22.31 16.71 -2.09
N ALA A 655 23.26 15.81 -2.30
CA ALA A 655 24.20 15.90 -3.41
C ALA A 655 23.52 15.53 -4.74
N TYR A 656 22.68 14.48 -4.74
CA TYR A 656 21.97 13.99 -5.93
C TYR A 656 20.59 13.42 -5.57
N LYS A 657 19.61 13.61 -6.47
CA LYS A 657 18.28 12.97 -6.46
C LYS A 657 18.09 12.27 -7.81
N VAL A 658 18.03 10.95 -7.84
CA VAL A 658 17.94 10.11 -9.06
C VAL A 658 16.58 9.45 -9.11
N SER A 659 15.84 9.58 -10.22
CA SER A 659 14.54 8.91 -10.37
C SER A 659 14.73 7.46 -10.78
N CYS A 660 14.02 6.53 -10.12
CA CYS A 660 14.12 5.09 -10.32
C CYS A 660 12.83 4.46 -10.87
N GLY A 661 11.90 5.27 -11.40
CA GLY A 661 10.71 4.79 -12.12
C GLY A 661 9.62 4.10 -11.28
N GLY A 662 9.77 4.06 -9.95
CA GLY A 662 8.82 3.48 -9.00
C GLY A 662 9.28 3.72 -7.56
N SER A 663 8.40 3.51 -6.58
CA SER A 663 8.69 3.78 -5.16
C SER A 663 9.76 2.84 -4.62
N ILE A 664 10.71 3.37 -3.84
CA ILE A 664 11.83 2.57 -3.31
C ILE A 664 11.51 2.09 -1.90
N TYR A 665 11.09 0.82 -1.79
CA TYR A 665 10.80 0.15 -0.51
C TYR A 665 12.04 -0.55 0.06
N GLY A 666 12.75 -1.30 -0.79
CA GLY A 666 13.95 -2.03 -0.42
C GLY A 666 15.17 -1.12 -0.25
N SER A 667 16.17 -1.57 0.50
CA SER A 667 17.48 -0.91 0.47
C SER A 667 18.20 -1.22 -0.83
N PRO A 668 18.93 -0.25 -1.39
CA PRO A 668 19.82 -0.49 -2.53
C PRO A 668 21.01 -1.35 -2.11
N ALA A 669 21.63 -2.02 -3.07
CA ALA A 669 22.88 -2.75 -2.88
C ALA A 669 24.05 -1.95 -3.47
N VAL A 670 25.17 -1.86 -2.75
CA VAL A 670 26.36 -1.10 -3.18
C VAL A 670 27.50 -2.04 -3.52
N ASP A 671 27.99 -1.95 -4.76
CA ASP A 671 29.21 -2.61 -5.23
C ASP A 671 30.36 -1.60 -5.16
N MET A 672 31.14 -1.69 -4.07
CA MET A 672 32.32 -0.85 -3.86
C MET A 672 33.50 -1.21 -4.78
N ALA A 673 33.49 -2.38 -5.44
CA ALA A 673 34.59 -2.83 -6.30
C ALA A 673 34.46 -2.26 -7.72
N GLN A 674 33.24 -2.18 -8.26
CA GLN A 674 32.94 -1.53 -9.54
C GLN A 674 32.44 -0.09 -9.36
N ASN A 675 32.36 0.39 -8.10
CA ASN A 675 31.89 1.73 -7.76
C ASN A 675 30.48 2.01 -8.32
N MET A 676 29.55 1.09 -8.03
CA MET A 676 28.16 1.06 -8.51
C MET A 676 27.17 0.97 -7.34
N ILE A 677 25.95 1.48 -7.53
CA ILE A 677 24.80 1.22 -6.64
C ILE A 677 23.58 0.76 -7.46
N TYR A 678 22.91 -0.27 -6.95
CA TYR A 678 21.72 -0.88 -7.57
C TYR A 678 20.50 -0.60 -6.69
N ALA A 679 19.43 -0.06 -7.27
CA ALA A 679 18.17 0.21 -6.57
C ALA A 679 16.99 -0.48 -7.27
N GLY A 680 16.23 -1.28 -6.52
CA GLY A 680 15.00 -1.91 -6.98
C GLY A 680 13.76 -1.16 -6.45
N CYS A 681 12.70 -1.12 -7.23
CA CYS A 681 11.49 -0.35 -6.89
C CYS A 681 10.17 -1.12 -7.14
N THR A 682 9.05 -0.54 -6.68
CA THR A 682 7.73 -1.18 -6.74
C THR A 682 7.13 -1.33 -8.14
N SER A 683 7.65 -0.68 -9.18
CA SER A 683 7.28 -0.97 -10.57
C SER A 683 8.03 -2.17 -11.16
N GLY A 684 8.95 -2.79 -10.41
CA GLY A 684 9.76 -3.91 -10.88
C GLY A 684 11.00 -3.49 -11.66
N LEU A 685 11.35 -2.20 -11.68
CA LEU A 685 12.57 -1.71 -12.32
C LEU A 685 13.77 -1.81 -11.37
N VAL A 686 14.84 -2.46 -11.81
CA VAL A 686 16.18 -2.38 -11.19
C VAL A 686 16.95 -1.29 -11.93
N THR A 687 17.41 -0.25 -11.22
CA THR A 687 18.23 0.83 -11.77
C THR A 687 19.64 0.74 -11.23
N ALA A 688 20.64 0.69 -12.11
CA ALA A 688 22.05 0.67 -11.76
C ALA A 688 22.68 2.04 -12.03
N ILE A 689 23.34 2.61 -11.02
CA ILE A 689 23.89 3.96 -11.03
C ILE A 689 25.40 3.88 -10.75
N SER A 690 26.20 4.45 -11.64
CA SER A 690 27.64 4.62 -11.41
C SER A 690 27.89 5.68 -10.36
N LEU A 691 28.77 5.37 -9.41
CA LEU A 691 29.24 6.26 -8.37
C LEU A 691 30.49 7.06 -8.81
N GLU A 692 30.78 7.12 -10.11
CA GLU A 692 31.89 7.88 -10.68
C GLU A 692 31.61 9.39 -10.67
N VAL A 693 32.56 10.16 -10.15
CA VAL A 693 32.57 11.62 -10.15
C VAL A 693 33.00 12.10 -11.55
N PRO A 694 32.36 13.11 -12.18
CA PRO A 694 31.55 14.18 -11.56
C PRO A 694 30.03 14.04 -11.62
N SER A 695 29.47 12.94 -12.15
CA SER A 695 28.02 12.80 -12.26
C SER A 695 27.54 11.36 -12.13
N PHE A 696 26.70 11.13 -11.12
CA PHE A 696 26.01 9.86 -10.91
C PHE A 696 25.08 9.58 -12.09
N ARG A 697 25.49 8.64 -12.94
CA ARG A 697 24.81 8.27 -14.19
C ARG A 697 24.13 6.93 -14.05
N ILE A 698 22.89 6.82 -14.53
CA ILE A 698 22.27 5.51 -14.76
C ILE A 698 23.09 4.81 -15.85
N VAL A 699 23.59 3.61 -15.57
CA VAL A 699 24.40 2.80 -16.50
C VAL A 699 23.51 1.84 -17.27
N TRP A 700 22.55 1.22 -16.57
CA TRP A 700 21.52 0.36 -17.14
C TRP A 700 20.27 0.35 -16.26
N GLN A 701 19.16 -0.08 -16.83
CA GLN A 701 17.95 -0.43 -16.10
C GLN A 701 17.45 -1.79 -16.60
N TYR A 702 16.94 -2.61 -15.70
CA TYR A 702 16.40 -3.94 -16.00
C TYR A 702 14.96 -4.04 -15.48
N GLU A 703 14.02 -4.36 -16.36
CA GLU A 703 12.62 -4.56 -15.99
C GLU A 703 12.37 -6.02 -15.60
N ALA A 704 12.07 -6.24 -14.30
CA ALA A 704 11.96 -7.57 -13.71
C ALA A 704 10.55 -8.19 -13.83
N GLY A 705 9.54 -7.40 -14.24
CA GLY A 705 8.19 -7.86 -14.54
C GLY A 705 7.23 -8.04 -13.35
N ALA A 706 7.68 -7.81 -12.11
CA ALA A 706 6.81 -7.71 -10.94
C ALA A 706 7.44 -6.80 -9.84
N PRO A 707 6.64 -6.23 -8.93
CA PRO A 707 7.13 -5.35 -7.86
C PRO A 707 8.22 -5.95 -6.98
N MET A 708 9.19 -5.12 -6.58
CA MET A 708 10.19 -5.44 -5.55
C MET A 708 9.90 -4.67 -4.27
N PHE A 709 9.71 -5.40 -3.17
CA PHE A 709 9.65 -4.88 -1.79
C PHE A 709 10.91 -5.26 -0.99
N SER A 710 11.61 -6.32 -1.40
CA SER A 710 12.89 -6.75 -0.83
C SER A 710 13.97 -5.68 -0.93
N SER A 711 14.89 -5.61 0.04
CA SER A 711 16.22 -5.05 -0.25
C SER A 711 16.91 -5.87 -1.33
N LEU A 712 17.66 -5.22 -2.21
CA LEU A 712 18.61 -5.91 -3.07
C LEU A 712 19.79 -6.41 -2.23
N ALA A 713 20.36 -7.56 -2.60
CA ALA A 713 21.59 -8.07 -2.01
C ALA A 713 22.69 -8.15 -3.07
N PHE A 714 23.92 -7.77 -2.73
CA PHE A 714 25.08 -7.95 -3.61
C PHE A 714 25.94 -9.08 -3.08
N ASP A 715 26.32 -10.01 -3.96
CA ASP A 715 27.31 -11.03 -3.67
C ASP A 715 28.70 -10.57 -4.16
N HIS A 716 29.63 -10.40 -3.22
CA HIS A 716 31.01 -10.05 -3.52
C HIS A 716 31.82 -11.18 -4.18
N GLN A 717 31.34 -12.43 -4.17
CA GLN A 717 32.04 -13.57 -4.77
C GLN A 717 31.72 -13.72 -6.27
N SER A 718 30.43 -13.75 -6.64
CA SER A 718 30.00 -13.80 -8.04
C SER A 718 29.96 -12.43 -8.73
N GLY A 719 29.90 -11.32 -7.97
CA GLY A 719 29.70 -9.98 -8.52
C GLY A 719 28.26 -9.69 -8.97
N ASN A 720 27.29 -10.52 -8.53
CA ASN A 720 25.89 -10.41 -8.89
C ASN A 720 25.08 -9.61 -7.86
N VAL A 721 24.10 -8.85 -8.34
CA VAL A 721 23.01 -8.33 -7.51
C VAL A 721 21.78 -9.23 -7.62
N ILE A 722 21.30 -9.70 -6.46
CA ILE A 722 20.15 -10.59 -6.31
C ILE A 722 18.91 -9.74 -6.01
N CYS A 723 17.89 -9.90 -6.86
CA CYS A 723 16.61 -9.21 -6.81
C CYS A 723 15.50 -10.22 -6.49
N CYS A 724 14.62 -9.90 -5.55
CA CYS A 724 13.49 -10.76 -5.16
C CYS A 724 12.15 -10.06 -5.42
N LEU A 725 11.20 -10.80 -5.98
CA LEU A 725 9.95 -10.24 -6.48
C LEU A 725 8.73 -10.84 -5.76
N VAL A 726 7.65 -10.06 -5.67
CA VAL A 726 6.40 -10.49 -4.98
C VAL A 726 5.66 -11.64 -5.68
N ASN A 727 6.05 -12.03 -6.89
CA ASN A 727 5.54 -13.20 -7.60
C ASN A 727 6.34 -14.49 -7.30
N GLY A 728 7.30 -14.46 -6.38
CA GLY A 728 8.15 -15.61 -6.04
C GLY A 728 9.38 -15.79 -6.94
N LEU A 729 9.61 -14.87 -7.89
CA LEU A 729 10.79 -14.90 -8.74
C LEU A 729 12.02 -14.31 -8.02
N VAL A 730 13.16 -14.99 -8.17
CA VAL A 730 14.49 -14.53 -7.78
C VAL A 730 15.32 -14.37 -9.05
N ILE A 731 16.02 -13.25 -9.20
CA ILE A 731 16.86 -12.95 -10.37
C ILE A 731 18.25 -12.52 -9.89
N ALA A 732 19.30 -13.13 -10.43
CA ALA A 732 20.65 -12.57 -10.35
C ALA A 732 20.96 -11.79 -11.63
N LEU A 733 21.34 -10.52 -11.45
CA LEU A 733 21.88 -9.66 -12.51
C LEU A 733 23.37 -9.44 -12.24
N ASN A 734 24.20 -9.53 -13.26
CA ASN A 734 25.60 -9.07 -13.14
C ASN A 734 25.68 -7.53 -13.27
N SER A 735 26.88 -6.97 -13.12
CA SER A 735 27.11 -5.52 -13.20
C SER A 735 26.82 -4.86 -14.56
N HIS A 736 26.50 -5.63 -15.60
CA HIS A 736 26.05 -5.14 -16.90
C HIS A 736 24.51 -5.18 -17.08
N GLY A 737 23.77 -5.60 -16.05
CA GLY A 737 22.31 -5.70 -16.08
C GLY A 737 21.78 -6.90 -16.85
N THR A 738 22.66 -7.84 -17.23
CA THR A 738 22.24 -9.09 -17.86
C THR A 738 21.98 -10.16 -16.81
N VAL A 739 20.92 -10.93 -17.03
CA VAL A 739 20.49 -12.03 -16.17
C VAL A 739 21.53 -13.15 -16.24
N VAL A 740 22.06 -13.53 -15.08
CA VAL A 740 22.93 -14.72 -14.94
C VAL A 740 22.07 -15.97 -14.73
N TRP A 741 21.12 -15.90 -13.80
CA TRP A 741 20.17 -16.97 -13.52
C TRP A 741 18.82 -16.42 -13.01
N LYS A 742 17.79 -17.26 -13.08
CA LYS A 742 16.48 -17.04 -12.44
C LYS A 742 16.04 -18.31 -11.72
N ALA A 743 15.54 -18.14 -10.50
CA ALA A 743 14.94 -19.20 -9.70
C ALA A 743 13.55 -18.77 -9.22
N THR A 744 12.72 -19.74 -8.82
CA THR A 744 11.35 -19.47 -8.33
C THR A 744 11.12 -20.22 -7.03
N VAL A 745 10.56 -19.54 -6.03
CA VAL A 745 10.12 -20.13 -4.75
C VAL A 745 8.60 -20.37 -4.74
N GLY A 746 8.09 -21.11 -3.75
CA GLY A 746 6.67 -21.52 -3.71
C GLY A 746 5.65 -20.41 -3.47
N GLY A 747 6.08 -19.18 -3.17
CA GLY A 747 5.19 -18.08 -2.79
C GLY A 747 5.81 -16.69 -2.86
N PRO A 748 5.06 -15.64 -2.48
CA PRO A 748 5.50 -14.25 -2.58
C PRO A 748 6.72 -13.92 -1.70
N ILE A 749 7.75 -13.27 -2.28
CA ILE A 749 8.89 -12.77 -1.51
C ILE A 749 8.68 -11.28 -1.16
N PHE A 750 8.79 -10.98 0.13
CA PHE A 750 8.81 -9.60 0.67
C PHE A 750 10.11 -9.27 1.41
N ALA A 751 10.83 -10.30 1.86
CA ALA A 751 12.10 -10.21 2.56
C ALA A 751 13.28 -9.88 1.62
N GLY A 752 14.36 -9.32 2.17
CA GLY A 752 15.64 -9.23 1.45
C GLY A 752 16.36 -10.59 1.42
N ALA A 753 17.05 -10.88 0.32
CA ALA A 753 17.98 -12.01 0.24
C ALA A 753 19.15 -11.82 1.22
N CYS A 754 19.62 -12.89 1.87
CA CYS A 754 20.74 -12.83 2.79
C CYS A 754 21.91 -13.70 2.30
N VAL A 755 22.96 -13.04 1.79
CA VAL A 755 24.20 -13.67 1.25
C VAL A 755 25.37 -13.43 2.20
N SER A 756 25.64 -14.35 3.15
CA SER A 756 26.58 -14.12 4.27
C SER A 756 28.02 -14.54 3.97
N SER A 757 29.00 -13.88 4.61
CA SER A 757 30.41 -14.31 4.56
C SER A 757 30.66 -15.64 5.29
N ALA A 758 29.79 -15.99 6.25
CA ALA A 758 29.84 -17.24 7.00
C ALA A 758 29.19 -18.43 6.27
N LEU A 759 28.36 -18.15 5.25
CA LEU A 759 27.75 -19.12 4.33
C LEU A 759 28.10 -18.72 2.88
N PRO A 760 29.39 -18.87 2.47
CA PRO A 760 29.84 -18.48 1.13
C PRO A 760 29.06 -19.21 0.03
N SER A 761 28.93 -18.55 -1.12
CA SER A 761 28.10 -18.96 -2.26
C SER A 761 26.60 -19.17 -1.98
N GLN A 762 26.06 -18.93 -0.77
CA GLN A 762 24.63 -19.17 -0.48
C GLN A 762 23.81 -17.88 -0.39
N ALA A 763 22.68 -17.83 -1.11
CA ALA A 763 21.66 -16.80 -1.03
C ALA A 763 20.40 -17.32 -0.33
N LEU A 764 20.18 -16.88 0.91
CA LEU A 764 18.99 -17.25 1.70
C LEU A 764 17.79 -16.39 1.30
N ILE A 765 16.72 -17.01 0.84
CA ILE A 765 15.49 -16.38 0.33
C ILE A 765 14.29 -16.80 1.20
N PRO A 766 13.76 -15.93 2.08
CA PRO A 766 12.58 -16.23 2.88
C PRO A 766 11.29 -15.95 2.10
N SER A 767 10.36 -16.91 2.10
CA SER A 767 9.11 -16.85 1.32
C SER A 767 7.85 -16.89 2.20
N ARG A 768 6.76 -16.30 1.68
CA ARG A 768 5.44 -16.31 2.34
C ARG A 768 4.65 -17.62 2.19
N ASP A 769 5.18 -18.60 1.48
CA ASP A 769 4.73 -20.01 1.59
C ASP A 769 5.06 -20.62 2.96
N GLY A 770 6.02 -20.05 3.70
CA GLY A 770 6.51 -20.54 4.99
C GLY A 770 7.90 -21.15 4.95
N SER A 771 8.51 -21.27 3.77
CA SER A 771 9.84 -21.85 3.57
C SER A 771 10.95 -20.81 3.46
N LEU A 772 12.12 -21.19 3.97
CA LEU A 772 13.41 -20.57 3.70
C LEU A 772 14.13 -21.40 2.63
N TYR A 773 14.45 -20.79 1.49
CA TYR A 773 15.19 -21.42 0.40
C TYR A 773 16.65 -20.96 0.43
N SER A 774 17.60 -21.81 0.00
CA SER A 774 18.99 -21.42 -0.26
C SER A 774 19.39 -21.77 -1.67
N PHE A 775 19.85 -20.77 -2.42
CA PHE A 775 20.33 -20.92 -3.80
C PHE A 775 21.83 -20.63 -3.88
N ASP A 776 22.53 -21.28 -4.80
CA ASP A 776 23.90 -20.91 -5.14
C ASP A 776 23.93 -19.52 -5.82
N THR A 777 24.83 -18.63 -5.38
CA THR A 777 24.89 -17.25 -5.89
C THR A 777 25.40 -17.14 -7.34
N ALA A 778 26.13 -18.14 -7.83
CA ALA A 778 26.73 -18.16 -9.16
C ALA A 778 25.87 -18.89 -10.20
N SER A 779 25.27 -20.04 -9.86
CA SER A 779 24.42 -20.82 -10.78
C SER A 779 22.92 -20.62 -10.60
N GLY A 780 22.45 -20.28 -9.39
CA GLY A 780 21.03 -20.25 -9.06
C GLY A 780 20.41 -21.61 -8.74
N ASP A 781 21.22 -22.67 -8.61
CA ASP A 781 20.75 -24.00 -8.21
C ASP A 781 20.23 -23.99 -6.77
N LEU A 782 19.11 -24.70 -6.53
CA LEU A 782 18.56 -24.87 -5.18
C LEU A 782 19.44 -25.85 -4.38
N LEU A 783 20.08 -25.35 -3.33
CA LEU A 783 20.97 -26.13 -2.47
C LEU A 783 20.19 -26.88 -1.38
N TRP A 784 19.18 -26.23 -0.80
CA TRP A 784 18.27 -26.81 0.19
C TRP A 784 17.07 -25.88 0.44
N SER A 785 16.01 -26.40 1.06
CA SER A 785 14.90 -25.62 1.60
C SER A 785 14.49 -26.12 2.98
N TYR A 786 14.05 -25.21 3.85
CA TYR A 786 13.55 -25.50 5.20
C TYR A 786 12.15 -24.91 5.37
N ASP A 787 11.16 -25.75 5.68
CA ASP A 787 9.79 -25.32 5.98
C ASP A 787 9.67 -24.89 7.46
N ALA A 788 9.31 -23.62 7.68
CA ALA A 788 9.04 -23.06 9.00
C ALA A 788 7.54 -23.15 9.38
N GLY A 789 6.66 -23.63 8.50
CA GLY A 789 5.23 -23.89 8.73
C GLY A 789 4.33 -22.65 8.89
N ASP A 790 4.91 -21.44 8.87
CA ASP A 790 4.21 -20.16 8.95
C ASP A 790 4.89 -19.14 8.00
N PRO A 791 4.14 -18.29 7.27
CA PRO A 791 4.69 -17.37 6.28
C PRO A 791 5.85 -16.49 6.77
N ILE A 792 6.95 -16.44 6.03
CA ILE A 792 8.10 -15.60 6.39
C ILE A 792 8.03 -14.26 5.63
N THR A 793 8.00 -13.15 6.36
CA THR A 793 8.01 -11.78 5.80
C THR A 793 9.29 -11.00 6.15
N ALA A 794 10.00 -11.43 7.19
CA ALA A 794 11.26 -10.87 7.66
C ALA A 794 12.48 -11.42 6.90
N SER A 795 13.57 -10.65 6.83
CA SER A 795 14.83 -11.09 6.22
C SER A 795 15.58 -12.03 7.16
N ALA A 796 16.06 -13.16 6.67
CA ALA A 796 16.87 -14.11 7.46
C ALA A 796 18.20 -13.47 7.87
N PHE A 797 18.70 -13.83 9.06
CA PHE A 797 19.98 -13.31 9.58
C PHE A 797 20.96 -14.44 9.87
N VAL A 798 22.19 -14.34 9.37
CA VAL A 798 23.27 -15.30 9.64
C VAL A 798 24.19 -14.72 10.70
N ASP A 799 24.44 -15.45 11.79
CA ASP A 799 25.41 -15.05 12.79
C ASP A 799 26.83 -15.36 12.30
N GLU A 800 27.55 -14.33 11.85
CA GLU A 800 28.91 -14.51 11.33
C GLU A 800 29.95 -14.79 12.44
N VAL A 801 29.57 -14.62 13.72
CA VAL A 801 30.46 -14.69 14.89
C VAL A 801 30.31 -16.02 15.65
N LEU A 802 29.12 -16.63 15.63
CA LEU A 802 28.84 -17.88 16.34
C LEU A 802 29.28 -19.11 15.52
N ALA A 803 29.92 -20.07 16.20
CA ALA A 803 30.34 -21.34 15.62
C ALA A 803 30.16 -22.51 16.61
N SER A 804 30.10 -23.74 16.09
CA SER A 804 29.97 -24.96 16.89
C SER A 804 31.27 -25.44 17.55
N THR A 805 32.41 -25.34 16.85
CA THR A 805 33.69 -25.90 17.33
C THR A 805 34.89 -24.98 17.07
N PRO A 806 35.90 -24.95 17.96
CA PRO A 806 37.19 -24.31 17.68
C PRO A 806 38.05 -25.03 16.62
N SER A 807 37.68 -26.28 16.30
CA SER A 807 38.41 -27.16 15.37
C SER A 807 37.95 -27.05 13.91
N GLY A 808 37.02 -26.14 13.62
CA GLY A 808 36.60 -25.84 12.24
C GLY A 808 35.59 -26.80 11.63
N SER A 809 35.10 -27.83 12.34
CA SER A 809 33.88 -28.51 11.90
C SER A 809 32.69 -27.57 12.10
N SER A 810 32.02 -27.25 11.01
CA SER A 810 31.48 -25.93 10.74
C SER A 810 29.95 -25.93 10.74
N GLU A 811 29.36 -25.86 11.94
CA GLU A 811 27.92 -25.56 12.07
C GLU A 811 27.73 -24.04 12.18
N ARG A 812 26.95 -23.49 11.25
CA ARG A 812 26.60 -22.06 11.15
C ARG A 812 25.15 -21.83 11.56
N PHE A 813 24.87 -20.68 12.15
CA PHE A 813 23.55 -20.37 12.70
C PHE A 813 22.81 -19.29 11.91
N ILE A 814 21.54 -19.57 11.61
CA ILE A 814 20.60 -18.64 10.98
C ILE A 814 19.45 -18.38 11.95
N CYS A 815 19.09 -17.11 12.15
CA CYS A 815 17.82 -16.72 12.77
C CYS A 815 16.80 -16.34 11.69
N ILE A 816 15.59 -16.92 11.80
CA ILE A 816 14.42 -16.51 11.00
C ILE A 816 13.24 -16.18 11.92
N CYS A 817 12.42 -15.22 11.49
CA CYS A 817 11.18 -14.86 12.18
C CYS A 817 10.00 -15.03 11.23
N THR A 818 9.06 -15.88 11.64
CA THR A 818 7.78 -16.10 10.95
C THR A 818 6.80 -14.98 11.30
N SER A 819 5.87 -14.68 10.39
CA SER A 819 4.89 -13.60 10.56
C SER A 819 3.92 -13.86 11.73
N SER A 820 3.79 -15.11 12.18
CA SER A 820 2.95 -15.56 13.30
C SER A 820 3.58 -15.34 14.68
N GLY A 821 4.78 -14.74 14.75
CA GLY A 821 5.49 -14.46 16.00
C GLY A 821 6.55 -15.48 16.40
N LYS A 822 6.75 -16.57 15.64
CA LYS A 822 7.77 -17.58 15.98
C LYS A 822 9.15 -17.20 15.46
N ILE A 823 10.12 -17.21 16.36
CA ILE A 823 11.55 -17.10 16.10
C ILE A 823 12.13 -18.52 16.05
N ARG A 824 12.85 -18.88 14.99
CA ARG A 824 13.57 -20.15 14.87
C ARG A 824 15.05 -19.88 14.62
N VAL A 825 15.91 -20.64 15.30
CA VAL A 825 17.35 -20.70 15.02
C VAL A 825 17.66 -22.03 14.36
N LEU A 826 18.24 -21.99 13.17
CA LEU A 826 18.63 -23.15 12.38
C LEU A 826 20.16 -23.31 12.45
N GLY A 827 20.63 -24.55 12.64
CA GLY A 827 22.01 -24.95 12.43
C GLY A 827 22.20 -25.54 11.03
N ILE A 828 23.25 -25.12 10.33
CA ILE A 828 23.66 -25.65 9.02
C ILE A 828 25.07 -26.21 9.13
N ARG A 829 25.25 -27.49 8.80
CA ARG A 829 26.59 -28.09 8.67
C ARG A 829 27.10 -27.91 7.24
N THR A 830 28.25 -27.27 7.12
CA THR A 830 28.93 -27.09 5.82
C THR A 830 29.97 -28.18 5.49
N ASP A 831 30.28 -29.09 6.42
CA ASP A 831 31.17 -30.23 6.15
C ASP A 831 30.35 -31.46 5.69
N ALA A 832 30.46 -31.80 4.41
CA ALA A 832 29.81 -32.97 3.80
C ALA A 832 30.81 -33.86 3.04
N GLU A 833 31.69 -34.57 3.77
CA GLU A 833 32.42 -35.68 3.16
C GLU A 833 31.48 -36.86 2.87
N GLN A 834 31.07 -36.99 1.60
CA GLN A 834 30.54 -38.22 0.99
C GLN A 834 29.17 -38.76 1.48
N GLU A 835 28.23 -37.90 1.88
CA GLU A 835 26.80 -38.23 1.75
C GLU A 835 26.18 -37.47 0.57
N LYS A 836 25.19 -38.09 -0.11
CA LYS A 836 24.71 -37.65 -1.43
C LYS A 836 23.86 -36.38 -1.43
N ASP A 837 23.39 -35.96 -0.26
CA ASP A 837 22.31 -34.96 -0.11
C ASP A 837 22.81 -33.60 0.41
N GLY A 838 24.11 -33.30 0.25
CA GLY A 838 24.67 -31.94 0.20
C GLY A 838 24.78 -31.16 1.52
N TYR A 839 23.68 -30.88 2.21
CA TYR A 839 23.62 -30.01 3.38
C TYR A 839 22.62 -30.51 4.44
N SER A 840 23.05 -30.60 5.70
CA SER A 840 22.16 -30.85 6.83
C SER A 840 21.75 -29.55 7.52
N VAL A 841 20.50 -29.12 7.31
CA VAL A 841 19.86 -28.01 8.03
C VAL A 841 18.91 -28.56 9.10
N GLN A 842 19.05 -28.13 10.34
CA GLN A 842 18.22 -28.58 11.46
C GLN A 842 17.80 -27.42 12.37
N GLU A 843 16.62 -27.50 12.98
CA GLU A 843 16.23 -26.54 14.02
C GLU A 843 17.02 -26.79 15.31
N PHE A 844 17.78 -25.78 15.73
CA PHE A 844 18.56 -25.81 16.97
C PHE A 844 17.71 -25.39 18.17
N THR A 845 16.85 -24.38 18.00
CA THR A 845 15.91 -23.89 19.00
C THR A 845 14.83 -22.98 18.39
N ALA A 846 13.69 -22.81 19.06
CA ALA A 846 12.63 -21.88 18.69
C ALA A 846 11.98 -21.22 19.92
N MET A 847 11.29 -20.09 19.71
CA MET A 847 10.50 -19.36 20.71
C MET A 847 9.35 -18.61 20.03
N ASP A 848 8.16 -18.67 20.63
CA ASP A 848 6.98 -17.92 20.18
C ASP A 848 6.88 -16.60 20.97
N LEU A 849 6.79 -15.45 20.28
CA LEU A 849 6.49 -14.15 20.88
C LEU A 849 4.97 -13.85 20.87
N PRO A 850 4.47 -12.89 21.68
CA PRO A 850 3.03 -12.66 21.83
C PRO A 850 2.30 -12.01 20.64
N GLY A 851 3.00 -11.64 19.57
CA GLY A 851 2.43 -10.97 18.40
C GLY A 851 3.29 -11.12 17.15
N ASP A 852 2.76 -10.67 16.01
CA ASP A 852 3.41 -10.79 14.70
C ASP A 852 4.84 -10.21 14.68
N ILE A 853 5.72 -10.80 13.88
CA ILE A 853 7.06 -10.25 13.61
C ILE A 853 7.21 -9.89 12.13
N PHE A 854 7.38 -8.59 11.87
CA PHE A 854 7.78 -8.03 10.57
C PHE A 854 9.21 -7.46 10.62
N SER A 855 9.73 -7.19 11.83
CA SER A 855 11.12 -6.84 12.08
C SER A 855 12.04 -7.99 11.67
N SER A 856 13.11 -7.70 10.92
CA SER A 856 14.13 -8.71 10.64
C SER A 856 15.01 -8.89 11.86
N PRO A 857 15.23 -10.12 12.34
CA PRO A 857 16.07 -10.37 13.50
C PRO A 857 17.50 -9.91 13.22
N LEU A 858 18.18 -9.50 14.28
CA LEU A 858 19.62 -9.27 14.28
C LEU A 858 20.26 -10.26 15.25
N MET A 859 21.11 -11.16 14.73
CA MET A 859 21.77 -12.20 15.54
C MET A 859 23.30 -12.03 15.52
N VAL A 860 23.91 -11.88 16.70
CA VAL A 860 25.36 -11.71 16.86
C VAL A 860 25.85 -12.42 18.13
N GLY A 861 26.81 -13.33 17.99
CA GLY A 861 27.41 -14.06 19.11
C GLY A 861 26.39 -14.82 19.96
N GLY A 862 25.32 -15.33 19.34
CA GLY A 862 24.23 -16.02 20.03
C GLY A 862 23.19 -15.15 20.73
N ARG A 863 23.31 -13.80 20.70
CA ARG A 863 22.19 -12.90 21.08
C ARG A 863 21.35 -12.53 19.87
N ILE A 864 20.04 -12.44 20.06
CA ILE A 864 19.05 -12.06 19.03
C ILE A 864 18.30 -10.82 19.50
N PHE A 865 18.22 -9.80 18.65
CA PHE A 865 17.41 -8.60 18.86
C PHE A 865 16.32 -8.52 17.78
N VAL A 866 15.06 -8.32 18.17
CA VAL A 866 13.93 -8.31 17.22
C VAL A 866 12.75 -7.47 17.73
N GLY A 867 12.17 -6.67 16.83
CA GLY A 867 10.93 -5.92 17.07
C GLY A 867 9.69 -6.78 16.85
N CYS A 868 8.67 -6.58 17.69
CA CYS A 868 7.44 -7.36 17.70
C CYS A 868 6.20 -6.45 17.65
N ARG A 869 5.07 -7.00 17.20
CA ARG A 869 3.76 -6.33 17.23
C ARG A 869 2.98 -6.50 18.55
N ASP A 870 3.63 -7.00 19.60
CA ASP A 870 3.20 -6.81 21.00
C ASP A 870 3.66 -5.45 21.59
N ASP A 871 4.10 -4.54 20.72
CA ASP A 871 4.63 -3.20 20.97
C ASP A 871 6.01 -3.16 21.65
N ARG A 872 6.85 -4.20 21.47
CA ARG A 872 8.17 -4.33 22.14
C ARG A 872 9.36 -4.59 21.21
N LEU A 873 10.56 -4.29 21.72
CA LEU A 873 11.83 -4.88 21.29
C LEU A 873 12.24 -5.95 22.31
N HIS A 874 12.58 -7.15 21.83
CA HIS A 874 13.08 -8.25 22.65
C HIS A 874 14.59 -8.45 22.45
N CYS A 875 15.26 -8.87 23.53
CA CYS A 875 16.64 -9.35 23.53
C CYS A 875 16.66 -10.78 24.07
N LEU A 876 16.99 -11.73 23.20
CA LEU A 876 17.10 -13.14 23.52
C LEU A 876 18.56 -13.59 23.49
N SER A 877 18.87 -14.65 24.22
CA SER A 877 20.12 -15.39 24.10
C SER A 877 19.82 -16.84 23.78
N ILE A 878 20.62 -17.43 22.90
CA ILE A 878 20.77 -18.88 22.84
C ILE A 878 21.43 -19.35 24.14
N ALA A 879 20.92 -20.44 24.69
CA ALA A 879 21.50 -21.18 25.81
C ALA A 879 21.50 -22.68 25.51
N SER A 880 22.52 -23.42 25.96
CA SER A 880 22.55 -24.87 25.89
C SER A 880 22.04 -25.48 27.20
N HIS A 881 21.32 -26.60 27.12
CA HIS A 881 20.99 -27.37 28.33
C HIS A 881 22.27 -27.94 28.98
N PRO A 882 22.43 -27.82 30.31
CA PRO A 882 23.60 -28.35 31.04
C PRO A 882 23.74 -29.87 30.86
#